data_AF-A0A2V2DX88-F1
#
_entry.id   AF-A0A2V2DX88-F1
#
_cell.length_a   1.000
_cell.length_b   1.000
_cell.length_c   1.000
_cell.angle_alpha   90.00
_cell.angle_beta   90.00
_cell.angle_gamma   90.00
#
_symmetry.space_group_name_H-M   'P 1'
#
loop_
_entity.id
_entity.type
_entity.pdbx_description
1 polymer ?
#
loop_
_entity_poly.entity_id
_entity_poly.type
_entity_poly.pdbx_seq_one_letter_code
_entity_poly.pdbx_strand_id
1 'polypeptide(L)'
;MSLLLAFCMIVMPFTVAYADGGADTKSVISVTDSGELHAAVSNAKDGDVIQLAANIAITTSNLSFDVANGEVTLDLNGFTLSRNGTDLTSSATLINVKSGSLIVDDTRGNGQILANETYTGKAGETAYTLRCVQVCGGAEFTLRDGTLENTNKDFNATQTISNYGTVNVESGTIKGVTGIFCFAPVLGSPAWSNQKAVRNISGGEILGTPAESYQGGYKDGYVGASYGVALYGPGYTTSGVDNDAVILNMDGGVIRAMQGIGTNASSGKYAGFTINMTNGLIDGTKNGTGMYLPAMGVTNIYGGEVTGAQGIRICAGELNMTGGTLTGTALSDGSDLVAGGSGGTNGALVAGKASNGYVGNIDISISGDAVIRNTASGSDVRPTIVVSDKNMASIASQEIKNKDGDTISNYSYNDTSISVSVDGAEIEGDVVKISNLTQSTPTSDGGDTTLQLHNASVSGSVINQTSGTSLSVDGGSIGGDVENIGKGSISMQKTSVTGSVVNNDAGAVTVVESTVRGSVENSGRNLGGTVTLIGTDVEGGASDSTVLPSVRDNQIVSSNGKTYSSAELGKALSDLPAGGTLYLGKGTFAASGINQFLIDADQSNVTIRGQGDATVIDTGSYSVYGQAGFFVGADNVTIENLKIVSTSADPNVSAIKFSYGNTPYRVLQGGTLRNVTLSCGKGHGANIHGVDGMLLDGVTVEKTGKLSISVANSPEVTVRNTATAAGGWGSDIGVMYTEGDSAYENVSHVILGSGNNFANNGTFYSEYTGNKIGSSQGQFTSEEEDGMVYRLPDEQLGKYVYTTQIPRAALIRSGEDPLYFGDPNDKNLIDALEAAEDGDVIEVAGDPPAGSYTITVNKAVTIRGRDDSAIIGDLIIAADGVKIEHTDLSEVDVQVADGISTADLSHNYWGGEPVELDGVEVYPYHSTPEMQPDDLVEEPDDKPSGGSSSDDSSVGSPLPTVPTDPGDPTDPTDPSTPSGFVSDTTSDLTVNGTYQFRITSLDGTIPFLTVDNANFRVEFASQEGNDFFFKIHAQGAAGSTTGVSVNGVRLLTATVGGSATGVISDTTAPFTVKKGETYQFRLTASERPSFAAGSASFTVEYAGQIGSDYFYKVYAAGNVGDGCGFYINGEASPVAVATIA
;
A
#
# COMPACT_ATOMS: atom_id res chain seq x y z
N MET A 1 51.48 49.67 -8.60
CA MET A 1 52.50 48.65 -8.91
C MET A 1 51.78 47.33 -9.11
N SER A 2 52.08 46.48 -10.11
CA SER A 2 52.68 46.71 -11.44
C SER A 2 52.85 45.37 -12.16
N LEU A 3 52.21 45.21 -13.33
CA LEU A 3 52.29 44.08 -14.28
C LEU A 3 51.80 42.72 -13.69
N LEU A 4 51.02 41.88 -14.37
CA LEU A 4 50.91 41.49 -15.80
C LEU A 4 52.01 40.52 -16.28
N LEU A 5 51.63 39.25 -16.39
CA LEU A 5 52.12 38.36 -17.45
C LEU A 5 51.11 37.21 -17.62
N ALA A 6 50.57 37.07 -18.83
CA ALA A 6 49.78 35.90 -19.22
C ALA A 6 50.70 34.84 -19.85
N PHE A 7 50.30 33.58 -19.78
CA PHE A 7 50.85 32.53 -20.63
C PHE A 7 49.71 31.74 -21.26
N CYS A 8 49.49 31.93 -22.56
CA CYS A 8 48.60 31.09 -23.34
C CYS A 8 49.36 29.80 -23.71
N MET A 9 48.75 28.64 -23.50
CA MET A 9 49.14 27.42 -24.20
C MET A 9 47.94 26.80 -24.90
N ILE A 10 47.84 27.13 -26.19
CA ILE A 10 47.50 26.23 -27.29
C ILE A 10 46.50 25.12 -26.92
N VAL A 11 45.21 25.38 -27.16
CA VAL A 11 44.27 24.31 -27.48
C VAL A 11 44.52 23.91 -28.94
N MET A 12 44.95 22.68 -29.16
CA MET A 12 44.74 21.98 -30.44
C MET A 12 43.75 20.83 -30.19
N PRO A 13 42.81 20.56 -31.11
CA PRO A 13 41.85 19.48 -30.94
C PRO A 13 42.53 18.12 -31.06
N PHE A 14 42.24 17.21 -30.14
CA PHE A 14 42.54 15.79 -30.32
C PHE A 14 41.44 15.14 -31.14
N THR A 15 41.63 15.08 -32.46
CA THR A 15 40.90 14.13 -33.31
C THR A 15 41.46 12.73 -33.05
N VAL A 16 40.70 11.88 -32.36
CA VAL A 16 40.91 10.43 -32.35
C VAL A 16 39.94 9.83 -33.36
N ALA A 17 40.47 9.13 -34.36
CA ALA A 17 39.63 8.48 -35.37
C ALA A 17 39.06 7.17 -34.82
N TYR A 18 37.74 7.04 -34.84
CA TYR A 18 37.10 5.73 -34.78
C TYR A 18 37.34 4.97 -36.08
N ALA A 19 37.37 3.64 -36.00
CA ALA A 19 37.38 2.78 -37.18
C ALA A 19 36.00 2.79 -37.86
N ASP A 20 35.99 2.67 -39.18
CA ASP A 20 34.77 2.78 -39.98
C ASP A 20 33.78 1.64 -39.69
N GLY A 21 32.50 2.00 -39.55
CA GLY A 21 31.45 1.17 -38.95
C GLY A 21 30.09 1.86 -38.85
N GLY A 22 29.80 2.86 -39.70
CA GLY A 22 28.43 3.39 -39.86
C GLY A 22 27.86 4.20 -38.69
N ALA A 23 28.65 5.07 -38.05
CA ALA A 23 28.13 5.97 -37.01
C ALA A 23 27.43 7.20 -37.61
N ASP A 24 26.11 7.36 -37.37
CA ASP A 24 25.43 8.65 -37.56
C ASP A 24 25.85 9.58 -36.40
N THR A 25 26.26 10.81 -36.70
CA THR A 25 26.94 11.66 -35.72
C THR A 25 25.94 12.47 -34.90
N LYS A 26 25.72 12.12 -33.62
CA LYS A 26 24.89 12.89 -32.65
C LYS A 26 25.17 14.40 -32.80
N SER A 27 24.16 15.18 -33.19
CA SER A 27 24.37 16.53 -33.67
C SER A 27 24.04 17.57 -32.61
N VAL A 28 24.93 18.56 -32.43
CA VAL A 28 24.67 19.72 -31.55
C VAL A 28 24.15 20.86 -32.41
N ILE A 29 22.83 21.01 -32.43
CA ILE A 29 22.10 22.00 -33.22
C ILE A 29 22.03 23.30 -32.40
N SER A 30 22.98 24.21 -32.62
CA SER A 30 23.01 25.49 -31.94
C SER A 30 22.03 26.48 -32.57
N VAL A 31 21.15 27.08 -31.77
CA VAL A 31 20.06 27.97 -32.25
C VAL A 31 20.09 29.35 -31.59
N THR A 32 19.84 30.40 -32.37
CA THR A 32 19.91 31.80 -31.96
C THR A 32 18.57 32.55 -32.03
N ASP A 33 17.58 32.05 -32.79
CA ASP A 33 16.24 32.63 -32.83
C ASP A 33 15.09 31.60 -32.85
N SER A 34 13.86 32.09 -32.71
CA SER A 34 12.64 31.26 -32.63
C SER A 34 12.36 30.45 -33.90
N GLY A 35 12.82 30.90 -35.08
CA GLY A 35 12.69 30.17 -36.33
C GLY A 35 13.70 29.03 -36.43
N GLU A 36 14.94 29.28 -36.05
CA GLU A 36 15.98 28.24 -35.92
C GLU A 36 15.58 27.16 -34.91
N LEU A 37 15.04 27.55 -33.74
CA LEU A 37 14.56 26.60 -32.74
C LEU A 37 13.35 25.78 -33.20
N HIS A 38 12.38 26.37 -33.90
CA HIS A 38 11.29 25.57 -34.51
C HIS A 38 11.82 24.59 -35.57
N ALA A 39 12.76 25.03 -36.42
CA ALA A 39 13.36 24.18 -37.43
C ALA A 39 14.17 23.03 -36.82
N ALA A 40 14.88 23.27 -35.71
CA ALA A 40 15.57 22.22 -34.97
C ALA A 40 14.58 21.21 -34.39
N VAL A 41 13.58 21.65 -33.62
CA VAL A 41 12.60 20.76 -32.97
C VAL A 41 11.80 19.94 -33.98
N SER A 42 11.38 20.53 -35.10
CA SER A 42 10.61 19.81 -36.15
C SER A 42 11.44 18.93 -37.09
N ASN A 43 12.77 18.85 -36.92
CA ASN A 43 13.64 17.93 -37.66
C ASN A 43 14.57 17.11 -36.74
N ALA A 44 14.33 17.15 -35.42
CA ALA A 44 15.14 16.44 -34.44
C ALA A 44 14.97 14.92 -34.57
N LYS A 45 16.06 14.19 -34.35
CA LYS A 45 16.09 12.73 -34.26
C LYS A 45 16.45 12.27 -32.85
N ASP A 46 16.37 10.95 -32.64
CA ASP A 46 17.00 10.32 -31.48
C ASP A 46 18.48 10.75 -31.32
N GLY A 47 18.84 11.10 -30.09
CA GLY A 47 20.17 11.49 -29.68
C GLY A 47 20.62 12.90 -30.11
N ASP A 48 19.76 13.72 -30.71
CA ASP A 48 20.10 15.12 -31.04
C ASP A 48 20.10 16.04 -29.81
N VAL A 49 20.98 17.05 -29.84
CA VAL A 49 21.13 18.06 -28.78
C VAL A 49 20.86 19.44 -29.37
N ILE A 50 19.71 20.04 -29.05
CA ILE A 50 19.36 21.40 -29.42
C ILE A 50 19.88 22.35 -28.34
N GLN A 51 20.90 23.14 -28.66
CA GLN A 51 21.56 24.05 -27.70
C GLN A 51 21.22 25.51 -27.96
N LEU A 52 20.69 26.21 -26.95
CA LEU A 52 20.46 27.66 -27.04
C LEU A 52 21.79 28.43 -27.10
N ALA A 53 21.86 29.46 -27.97
CA ALA A 53 22.99 30.40 -28.04
C ALA A 53 22.57 31.86 -27.81
N ALA A 54 21.30 32.10 -27.53
CA ALA A 54 20.71 33.40 -27.16
C ALA A 54 19.43 33.19 -26.36
N ASN A 55 18.91 34.24 -25.72
CA ASN A 55 17.56 34.24 -25.16
C ASN A 55 16.53 34.27 -26.31
N ILE A 56 15.59 33.33 -26.32
CA ILE A 56 14.60 33.16 -27.38
C ILE A 56 13.18 33.41 -26.83
N ALA A 57 12.41 34.23 -27.55
CA ALA A 57 10.99 34.45 -27.30
C ALA A 57 10.17 33.78 -28.41
N ILE A 58 9.37 32.79 -28.04
CA ILE A 58 8.42 32.10 -28.93
C ILE A 58 7.19 32.99 -29.13
N THR A 59 7.00 33.48 -30.35
CA THR A 59 5.87 34.34 -30.75
C THR A 59 4.87 33.63 -31.68
N THR A 60 5.09 32.35 -31.95
CA THR A 60 4.38 31.54 -32.95
C THR A 60 3.74 30.30 -32.32
N SER A 61 3.80 29.15 -33.00
CA SER A 61 3.35 27.83 -32.56
C SER A 61 4.03 27.31 -31.29
N ASN A 62 3.49 26.22 -30.74
CA ASN A 62 4.09 25.46 -29.64
C ASN A 62 5.35 24.74 -30.15
N LEU A 63 6.40 24.64 -29.34
CA LEU A 63 7.50 23.71 -29.60
C LEU A 63 6.97 22.29 -29.34
N SER A 64 6.78 21.53 -30.41
CA SER A 64 6.14 20.21 -30.36
C SER A 64 7.20 19.16 -30.61
N PHE A 65 7.59 18.44 -29.56
CA PHE A 65 8.52 17.32 -29.63
C PHE A 65 7.71 16.06 -29.92
N ASP A 66 8.04 15.40 -31.02
CA ASP A 66 7.23 14.35 -31.64
C ASP A 66 8.17 13.36 -32.34
N VAL A 67 9.03 12.73 -31.53
CA VAL A 67 10.12 11.86 -31.99
C VAL A 67 9.78 10.44 -31.53
N ALA A 68 9.11 9.69 -32.41
CA ALA A 68 8.67 8.33 -32.11
C ALA A 68 9.86 7.48 -31.61
N ASN A 69 9.71 6.95 -30.39
CA ASN A 69 10.67 6.10 -29.69
C ASN A 69 12.12 6.65 -29.61
N GLY A 70 12.31 7.99 -29.58
CA GLY A 70 13.63 8.62 -29.52
C GLY A 70 13.79 9.68 -28.42
N GLU A 71 15.05 9.93 -28.02
CA GLU A 71 15.46 10.91 -27.02
C GLU A 71 15.95 12.21 -27.68
N VAL A 72 15.49 13.39 -27.21
CA VAL A 72 16.05 14.70 -27.61
C VAL A 72 16.46 15.48 -26.38
N THR A 73 17.63 16.12 -26.40
CA THR A 73 18.06 17.06 -25.34
C THR A 73 17.89 18.51 -25.79
N LEU A 74 17.23 19.33 -24.97
CA LEU A 74 17.20 20.78 -25.05
C LEU A 74 18.14 21.37 -23.98
N ASP A 75 19.33 21.80 -24.40
CA ASP A 75 20.31 22.46 -23.52
C ASP A 75 20.09 23.98 -23.51
N LEU A 76 19.68 24.49 -22.34
CA LEU A 76 19.44 25.91 -22.10
C LEU A 76 20.73 26.74 -22.08
N ASN A 77 21.89 26.14 -21.77
CA ASN A 77 23.23 26.75 -21.93
C ASN A 77 23.39 28.15 -21.29
N GLY A 78 22.66 28.41 -20.19
CA GLY A 78 22.59 29.69 -19.48
C GLY A 78 21.65 30.75 -20.08
N PHE A 79 20.73 30.37 -20.97
CA PHE A 79 19.80 31.27 -21.67
C PHE A 79 18.32 31.06 -21.32
N THR A 80 17.52 32.10 -21.57
CA THR A 80 16.06 32.10 -21.35
C THR A 80 15.30 31.77 -22.63
N LEU A 81 14.54 30.67 -22.62
CA LEU A 81 13.41 30.41 -23.51
C LEU A 81 12.14 31.00 -22.88
N SER A 82 11.26 31.65 -23.66
CA SER A 82 10.07 32.33 -23.10
C SER A 82 8.90 32.42 -24.07
N ARG A 83 7.67 32.58 -23.55
CA ARG A 83 6.46 32.89 -24.33
C ARG A 83 5.48 33.75 -23.53
N ASN A 84 4.83 34.70 -24.20
CA ASN A 84 3.89 35.64 -23.57
C ASN A 84 2.43 35.25 -23.84
N GLY A 85 1.61 35.18 -22.79
CA GLY A 85 0.17 34.93 -22.88
C GLY A 85 -0.64 36.11 -23.44
N THR A 86 -0.08 37.33 -23.42
CA THR A 86 -0.70 38.54 -23.98
C THR A 86 -0.96 38.48 -25.47
N ASP A 87 -0.19 37.64 -26.18
CA ASP A 87 -0.12 37.63 -27.64
C ASP A 87 -0.94 36.44 -28.22
N LEU A 88 -1.60 35.66 -27.36
CA LEU A 88 -2.38 34.49 -27.73
C LEU A 88 -3.77 34.84 -28.29
N THR A 89 -4.19 34.10 -29.31
CA THR A 89 -5.54 34.08 -29.88
C THR A 89 -6.30 32.79 -29.59
N SER A 90 -5.65 31.83 -28.93
CA SER A 90 -6.17 30.55 -28.47
C SER A 90 -5.28 30.00 -27.34
N SER A 91 -5.78 29.05 -26.55
CA SER A 91 -4.94 28.33 -25.57
C SER A 91 -3.76 27.64 -26.23
N ALA A 92 -2.64 27.56 -25.51
CA ALA A 92 -1.36 27.10 -26.03
C ALA A 92 -0.47 26.44 -24.95
N THR A 93 0.64 25.85 -25.42
CA THR A 93 1.68 25.24 -24.60
C THR A 93 3.04 25.74 -25.12
N LEU A 94 4.00 26.11 -24.26
CA LEU A 94 5.34 26.48 -24.70
C LEU A 94 6.10 25.25 -25.23
N ILE A 95 6.24 24.20 -24.41
CA ILE A 95 6.82 22.90 -24.81
C ILE A 95 5.76 21.80 -24.68
N ASN A 96 5.51 21.08 -25.76
CA ASN A 96 4.52 20.00 -25.81
C ASN A 96 5.19 18.71 -26.30
N VAL A 97 5.50 17.79 -25.38
CA VAL A 97 6.04 16.46 -25.71
C VAL A 97 4.87 15.53 -26.01
N LYS A 98 4.84 14.99 -27.24
CA LYS A 98 3.77 14.12 -27.74
C LYS A 98 4.13 12.64 -27.73
N SER A 99 5.39 12.34 -28.05
CA SER A 99 5.96 11.01 -28.26
C SER A 99 7.48 11.10 -28.03
N GLY A 100 8.10 9.99 -27.63
CA GLY A 100 9.51 9.95 -27.25
C GLY A 100 9.82 10.65 -25.92
N SER A 101 11.10 10.91 -25.67
CA SER A 101 11.60 11.55 -24.45
C SER A 101 12.26 12.90 -24.73
N LEU A 102 11.94 13.91 -23.92
CA LEU A 102 12.59 15.22 -23.94
C LEU A 102 13.38 15.48 -22.65
N ILE A 103 14.69 15.56 -22.74
CA ILE A 103 15.54 16.04 -21.65
C ILE A 103 15.67 17.57 -21.73
N VAL A 104 15.55 18.25 -20.59
CA VAL A 104 15.98 19.64 -20.42
C VAL A 104 17.23 19.66 -19.53
N ASP A 105 18.30 20.25 -20.04
CA ASP A 105 19.59 20.43 -19.37
C ASP A 105 20.00 21.92 -19.44
N ASP A 106 20.99 22.33 -18.65
CA ASP A 106 21.47 23.71 -18.59
C ASP A 106 22.98 23.75 -18.35
N THR A 107 23.77 23.45 -19.39
CA THR A 107 25.22 23.17 -19.29
C THR A 107 26.10 24.34 -18.81
N ARG A 108 25.50 25.51 -18.48
CA ARG A 108 26.16 26.67 -17.87
C ARG A 108 25.47 27.24 -16.63
N GLY A 109 24.29 26.72 -16.26
CA GLY A 109 23.47 27.23 -15.18
C GLY A 109 22.79 28.59 -15.47
N ASN A 110 21.68 28.86 -14.78
CA ASN A 110 20.83 30.05 -14.88
C ASN A 110 19.96 30.14 -16.17
N GLY A 111 19.92 29.07 -16.97
CA GLY A 111 18.96 28.88 -18.05
C GLY A 111 17.53 28.74 -17.53
N GLN A 112 16.56 29.21 -18.31
CA GLN A 112 15.16 29.28 -17.88
C GLN A 112 14.18 29.00 -19.02
N ILE A 113 13.02 28.43 -18.68
CA ILE A 113 11.86 28.26 -19.57
C ILE A 113 10.67 28.97 -18.91
N LEU A 114 10.23 30.10 -19.49
CA LEU A 114 9.26 31.01 -18.88
C LEU A 114 7.95 31.09 -19.66
N ALA A 115 6.86 30.64 -19.04
CA ALA A 115 5.50 30.89 -19.49
C ALA A 115 4.93 32.13 -18.78
N ASN A 116 4.83 33.25 -19.49
CA ASN A 116 4.25 34.48 -18.96
C ASN A 116 2.73 34.49 -19.23
N GLU A 117 1.99 33.55 -18.63
CA GLU A 117 0.54 33.40 -18.80
C GLU A 117 -0.23 34.60 -18.20
N THR A 118 -1.42 34.90 -18.76
CA THR A 118 -2.31 35.99 -18.29
C THR A 118 -3.75 35.55 -18.02
N TYR A 119 -4.00 34.25 -17.99
CA TYR A 119 -5.32 33.65 -17.75
C TYR A 119 -5.71 33.70 -16.27
N THR A 120 -6.91 34.18 -15.97
CA THR A 120 -7.42 34.25 -14.58
C THR A 120 -8.60 33.31 -14.31
N GLY A 121 -9.06 32.51 -15.27
CA GLY A 121 -10.27 31.69 -15.11
C GLY A 121 -11.57 32.51 -14.95
N LYS A 122 -11.54 33.80 -15.26
CA LYS A 122 -12.67 34.72 -15.13
C LYS A 122 -13.62 34.60 -16.33
N ALA A 123 -14.87 34.25 -16.06
CA ALA A 123 -15.89 34.11 -17.10
C ALA A 123 -16.08 35.42 -17.90
N GLY A 124 -15.96 35.33 -19.23
CA GLY A 124 -16.09 36.48 -20.14
C GLY A 124 -14.79 37.26 -20.41
N GLU A 125 -13.66 36.85 -19.84
CA GLU A 125 -12.33 37.35 -20.22
C GLU A 125 -11.85 36.73 -21.54
N THR A 126 -11.01 37.46 -22.28
CA THR A 126 -10.43 37.00 -23.57
C THR A 126 -8.98 36.50 -23.43
N ALA A 127 -8.53 36.23 -22.21
CA ALA A 127 -7.21 35.65 -21.94
C ALA A 127 -7.25 34.14 -22.15
N TYR A 128 -6.14 33.59 -22.64
CA TYR A 128 -5.99 32.17 -22.97
C TYR A 128 -4.93 31.52 -22.09
N THR A 129 -5.11 30.23 -21.80
CA THR A 129 -4.13 29.45 -21.02
C THR A 129 -2.83 29.24 -21.78
N LEU A 130 -1.71 29.26 -21.06
CA LEU A 130 -0.36 29.04 -21.56
C LEU A 130 0.39 28.11 -20.61
N ARG A 131 0.31 26.80 -20.88
CA ARG A 131 1.09 25.79 -20.16
C ARG A 131 2.58 25.96 -20.46
N CYS A 132 3.45 25.82 -19.46
CA CYS A 132 4.89 25.86 -19.70
C CYS A 132 5.36 24.55 -20.37
N VAL A 133 5.07 23.40 -19.74
CA VAL A 133 5.26 22.07 -20.32
C VAL A 133 3.94 21.28 -20.32
N GLN A 134 3.70 20.52 -21.38
CA GLN A 134 2.72 19.43 -21.41
C GLN A 134 3.40 18.15 -21.91
N VAL A 135 3.11 17.04 -21.24
CA VAL A 135 3.56 15.69 -21.61
C VAL A 135 2.31 14.83 -21.86
N CYS A 136 2.21 14.25 -23.05
CA CYS A 136 1.11 13.37 -23.46
C CYS A 136 1.23 11.94 -22.91
N GLY A 137 0.17 11.14 -23.04
CA GLY A 137 0.25 9.68 -22.84
C GLY A 137 1.29 9.04 -23.75
N GLY A 138 2.10 8.14 -23.19
CA GLY A 138 3.21 7.49 -23.88
C GLY A 138 4.47 8.36 -24.10
N ALA A 139 4.52 9.59 -23.58
CA ALA A 139 5.67 10.49 -23.73
C ALA A 139 6.38 10.74 -22.40
N GLU A 140 7.67 11.08 -22.47
CA GLU A 140 8.53 11.35 -21.31
C GLU A 140 9.15 12.76 -21.35
N PHE A 141 9.38 13.36 -20.17
CA PHE A 141 10.17 14.58 -20.02
C PHE A 141 11.09 14.51 -18.79
N THR A 142 12.38 14.80 -18.94
CA THR A 142 13.37 14.69 -17.87
C THR A 142 14.04 16.05 -17.59
N LEU A 143 13.98 16.54 -16.34
CA LEU A 143 14.64 17.78 -15.93
C LEU A 143 15.99 17.47 -15.25
N ARG A 144 17.09 17.78 -15.93
CA ARG A 144 18.47 17.60 -15.45
C ARG A 144 19.10 18.86 -14.87
N ASP A 145 18.77 20.04 -15.38
CA ASP A 145 19.04 21.33 -14.73
C ASP A 145 18.18 22.46 -15.34
N GLY A 146 18.26 23.67 -14.79
CA GLY A 146 17.54 24.87 -15.25
C GLY A 146 16.26 25.16 -14.46
N THR A 147 15.63 26.31 -14.74
CA THR A 147 14.36 26.72 -14.11
C THR A 147 13.18 26.75 -15.08
N LEU A 148 12.12 25.99 -14.79
CA LEU A 148 10.82 26.10 -15.44
C LEU A 148 9.89 26.97 -14.59
N GLU A 149 9.26 28.00 -15.16
CA GLU A 149 8.34 28.87 -14.42
C GLU A 149 7.10 29.26 -15.24
N ASN A 150 5.89 29.07 -14.68
CA ASN A 150 4.73 29.88 -15.07
C ASN A 150 4.66 31.08 -14.11
N THR A 151 4.87 32.28 -14.64
CA THR A 151 4.96 33.50 -13.83
C THR A 151 3.59 34.06 -13.41
N ASN A 152 2.50 33.44 -13.85
CA ASN A 152 1.14 33.83 -13.50
C ASN A 152 0.82 33.50 -12.03
N LYS A 153 0.14 34.42 -11.34
CA LYS A 153 -0.16 34.35 -9.91
C LYS A 153 -1.65 34.39 -9.56
N ASP A 154 -2.53 34.28 -10.55
CA ASP A 154 -3.93 33.95 -10.23
C ASP A 154 -4.02 32.48 -9.82
N PHE A 155 -4.89 32.16 -8.86
CA PHE A 155 -5.18 30.80 -8.42
C PHE A 155 -5.58 29.87 -9.58
N ASN A 156 -6.20 30.41 -10.62
CA ASN A 156 -6.65 29.66 -11.80
C ASN A 156 -5.59 29.62 -12.93
N ALA A 157 -4.35 30.05 -12.66
CA ALA A 157 -3.22 29.85 -13.58
C ALA A 157 -3.03 28.37 -13.91
N THR A 158 -2.51 28.06 -15.11
CA THR A 158 -2.12 26.68 -15.39
C THR A 158 -0.86 26.27 -14.63
N GLN A 159 -0.82 25.01 -14.23
CA GLN A 159 0.34 24.36 -13.69
C GLN A 159 1.56 24.46 -14.62
N THR A 160 2.75 24.47 -14.03
CA THR A 160 4.01 24.57 -14.79
C THR A 160 4.19 23.36 -15.71
N ILE A 161 3.96 22.15 -15.19
CA ILE A 161 3.96 20.92 -15.98
C ILE A 161 2.59 20.24 -15.92
N SER A 162 1.96 20.08 -17.09
CA SER A 162 0.76 19.26 -17.29
C SER A 162 1.17 17.83 -17.64
N ASN A 163 0.90 16.87 -16.75
CA ASN A 163 1.26 15.47 -16.92
C ASN A 163 0.08 14.61 -17.36
N TYR A 164 0.28 13.86 -18.46
CA TYR A 164 -0.47 12.67 -18.84
C TYR A 164 0.46 11.48 -19.24
N GLY A 165 1.74 11.48 -18.84
CA GLY A 165 2.78 10.51 -19.24
C GLY A 165 3.91 10.45 -18.19
N THR A 166 5.18 10.29 -18.57
CA THR A 166 6.31 10.21 -17.62
C THR A 166 7.03 11.56 -17.43
N VAL A 167 7.45 11.90 -16.20
CA VAL A 167 8.50 12.93 -15.97
C VAL A 167 9.41 12.48 -14.86
N ASN A 168 10.70 12.70 -15.08
CA ASN A 168 11.76 12.54 -14.09
C ASN A 168 12.29 13.91 -13.68
N VAL A 169 12.38 14.17 -12.37
CA VAL A 169 13.03 15.37 -11.81
C VAL A 169 14.34 14.93 -11.16
N GLU A 170 15.41 14.97 -11.94
CA GLU A 170 16.78 14.66 -11.49
C GLU A 170 17.40 15.87 -10.76
N SER A 171 17.14 17.09 -11.24
CA SER A 171 17.54 18.34 -10.58
C SER A 171 16.69 19.54 -11.08
N GLY A 172 17.26 20.75 -11.06
CA GLY A 172 16.63 21.97 -11.56
C GLY A 172 15.57 22.53 -10.60
N THR A 173 14.68 23.38 -11.13
CA THR A 173 13.62 24.02 -10.33
C THR A 173 12.34 24.24 -11.14
N ILE A 174 11.18 23.91 -10.57
CA ILE A 174 9.85 24.06 -11.18
C ILE A 174 9.01 25.02 -10.34
N LYS A 175 8.44 26.07 -10.94
CA LYS A 175 7.74 27.17 -10.24
C LYS A 175 6.44 27.59 -10.91
N GLY A 176 5.39 27.73 -10.12
CA GLY A 176 4.13 28.38 -10.50
C GLY A 176 3.18 28.38 -9.32
N VAL A 177 1.95 28.87 -9.47
CA VAL A 177 0.93 28.64 -8.41
C VAL A 177 0.72 27.15 -8.14
N THR A 178 0.80 26.36 -9.21
CA THR A 178 1.01 24.92 -9.17
C THR A 178 2.32 24.56 -9.87
N GLY A 179 3.16 23.74 -9.24
CA GLY A 179 4.31 23.10 -9.88
C GLY A 179 3.85 22.11 -10.96
N ILE A 180 3.34 20.95 -10.55
CA ILE A 180 2.91 19.86 -11.45
C ILE A 180 1.46 19.43 -11.15
N PHE A 181 0.64 19.20 -12.18
CA PHE A 181 -0.58 18.39 -12.04
C PHE A 181 -0.46 17.11 -12.86
N CYS A 182 -0.69 15.99 -12.19
CA CYS A 182 -0.72 14.64 -12.73
C CYS A 182 -2.16 14.20 -12.93
N PHE A 183 -2.52 13.87 -14.16
CA PHE A 183 -3.84 13.35 -14.49
C PHE A 183 -3.70 11.94 -15.02
N ALA A 184 -4.60 11.05 -14.62
CA ALA A 184 -4.81 9.78 -15.31
C ALA A 184 -4.99 10.06 -16.82
N PRO A 185 -4.23 9.42 -17.72
CA PRO A 185 -4.11 9.90 -19.10
C PRO A 185 -5.44 9.90 -19.86
N VAL A 186 -6.37 9.00 -19.52
CA VAL A 186 -7.77 8.96 -19.99
C VAL A 186 -8.52 10.30 -19.80
N LEU A 187 -8.16 11.13 -18.81
CA LEU A 187 -8.73 12.47 -18.58
C LEU A 187 -8.24 13.52 -19.58
N GLY A 188 -7.11 13.27 -20.26
CA GLY A 188 -6.55 14.12 -21.30
C GLY A 188 -6.98 13.71 -22.70
N SER A 189 -7.08 12.41 -22.96
CA SER A 189 -7.55 11.85 -24.22
C SER A 189 -8.09 10.42 -24.03
N PRO A 190 -9.22 10.03 -24.65
CA PRO A 190 -9.66 8.64 -24.69
C PRO A 190 -8.63 7.69 -25.32
N ALA A 191 -7.79 8.20 -26.24
CA ALA A 191 -6.71 7.42 -26.86
C ALA A 191 -5.50 7.16 -25.93
N TRP A 192 -5.58 7.57 -24.67
CA TRP A 192 -4.60 7.29 -23.62
C TRP A 192 -5.20 6.44 -22.49
N SER A 193 -6.23 5.64 -22.77
CA SER A 193 -6.87 4.74 -21.78
C SER A 193 -5.88 3.78 -21.12
N ASN A 194 -4.95 3.21 -21.91
CA ASN A 194 -4.02 2.16 -21.48
C ASN A 194 -2.65 2.75 -21.08
N GLN A 195 -2.58 4.04 -20.72
CA GLN A 195 -1.34 4.76 -20.43
C GLN A 195 -1.31 5.18 -18.95
N LYS A 196 -0.11 5.23 -18.35
CA LYS A 196 0.10 5.63 -16.94
C LYS A 196 0.79 6.99 -16.83
N ALA A 197 0.48 7.73 -15.78
CA ALA A 197 1.01 9.07 -15.51
C ALA A 197 2.07 9.06 -14.37
N VAL A 198 3.29 8.59 -14.66
CA VAL A 198 4.32 8.25 -13.66
C VAL A 198 5.31 9.39 -13.40
N ARG A 199 5.30 9.98 -12.20
CA ARG A 199 6.28 11.01 -11.77
C ARG A 199 7.36 10.41 -10.89
N ASN A 200 8.62 10.62 -11.26
CA ASN A 200 9.79 10.22 -10.47
C ASN A 200 10.54 11.47 -10.01
N ILE A 201 10.84 11.58 -8.71
CA ILE A 201 11.61 12.69 -8.12
C ILE A 201 12.80 12.12 -7.36
N SER A 202 14.00 12.32 -7.89
CA SER A 202 15.27 11.99 -7.24
C SER A 202 16.06 13.23 -6.80
N GLY A 203 15.72 14.41 -7.33
CA GLY A 203 16.33 15.68 -6.96
C GLY A 203 15.47 16.90 -7.29
N GLY A 204 16.11 18.06 -7.36
CA GLY A 204 15.49 19.35 -7.72
C GLY A 204 14.56 19.96 -6.67
N GLU A 205 13.98 21.11 -7.00
CA GLU A 205 12.96 21.81 -6.18
C GLU A 205 11.66 22.06 -6.97
N ILE A 206 10.52 21.63 -6.43
CA ILE A 206 9.18 21.94 -6.94
C ILE A 206 8.52 22.95 -5.97
N LEU A 207 8.31 24.18 -6.43
CA LEU A 207 7.96 25.33 -5.59
C LEU A 207 6.60 25.94 -5.97
N GLY A 208 5.58 25.66 -5.16
CA GLY A 208 4.26 26.26 -5.25
C GLY A 208 4.25 27.70 -4.75
N THR A 209 4.15 28.65 -5.68
CA THR A 209 4.12 30.10 -5.44
C THR A 209 2.76 30.55 -4.92
N PRO A 210 2.65 31.16 -3.72
CA PRO A 210 1.37 31.63 -3.18
C PRO A 210 0.62 32.57 -4.14
N ALA A 211 -0.62 32.22 -4.48
CA ALA A 211 -1.44 32.99 -5.41
C ALA A 211 -1.71 34.41 -4.88
N GLU A 212 -1.61 35.43 -5.74
CA GLU A 212 -1.88 36.83 -5.42
C GLU A 212 -3.32 37.25 -5.77
N SER A 213 -4.02 36.47 -6.61
CA SER A 213 -5.43 36.70 -6.96
C SER A 213 -6.22 35.41 -7.23
N TYR A 214 -7.53 35.53 -7.39
CA TYR A 214 -8.45 34.54 -7.95
C TYR A 214 -9.42 35.28 -8.88
N GLN A 215 -9.51 34.88 -10.16
CA GLN A 215 -10.33 35.56 -11.18
C GLN A 215 -9.99 37.06 -11.33
N GLY A 216 -8.72 37.40 -11.15
CA GLY A 216 -8.18 38.76 -11.22
C GLY A 216 -8.63 39.67 -10.06
N GLY A 217 -8.97 39.10 -8.90
CA GLY A 217 -9.34 39.83 -7.69
C GLY A 217 -8.92 39.11 -6.40
N TYR A 218 -9.10 39.74 -5.25
CA TYR A 218 -8.85 39.09 -3.96
C TYR A 218 -10.04 38.21 -3.54
N LYS A 219 -9.77 36.96 -3.14
CA LYS A 219 -10.75 36.05 -2.55
C LYS A 219 -10.10 35.25 -1.42
N ASP A 220 -10.72 35.29 -0.26
CA ASP A 220 -10.25 34.58 0.94
C ASP A 220 -10.29 33.06 0.73
N GLY A 221 -9.33 32.34 1.32
CA GLY A 221 -9.11 30.91 1.09
C GLY A 221 -8.49 30.52 -0.28
N TYR A 222 -8.32 31.46 -1.21
CA TYR A 222 -7.66 31.23 -2.51
C TYR A 222 -6.37 32.04 -2.66
N VAL A 223 -6.38 33.32 -2.25
CA VAL A 223 -5.16 34.12 -2.17
C VAL A 223 -4.26 33.56 -1.07
N GLY A 224 -3.00 33.30 -1.41
CA GLY A 224 -2.03 32.61 -0.57
C GLY A 224 -1.92 31.11 -0.84
N ALA A 225 -2.91 30.47 -1.47
CA ALA A 225 -2.86 29.04 -1.78
C ALA A 225 -1.86 28.74 -2.91
N SER A 226 -1.24 27.56 -2.85
CA SER A 226 -0.34 27.03 -3.88
C SER A 226 -0.17 25.51 -3.73
N TYR A 227 0.21 24.86 -4.83
CA TYR A 227 0.40 23.41 -4.93
C TYR A 227 1.80 23.06 -5.42
N GLY A 228 2.44 22.07 -4.80
CA GLY A 228 3.71 21.52 -5.30
C GLY A 228 3.44 20.55 -6.45
N VAL A 229 2.90 19.39 -6.09
CA VAL A 229 2.34 18.38 -7.00
C VAL A 229 0.88 18.15 -6.63
N ALA A 230 -0.01 17.90 -7.59
CA ALA A 230 -1.30 17.30 -7.29
C ALA A 230 -1.68 16.17 -8.25
N LEU A 231 -2.37 15.16 -7.72
CA LEU A 231 -2.74 13.93 -8.42
C LEU A 231 -4.26 13.88 -8.64
N TYR A 232 -4.66 13.49 -9.85
CA TYR A 232 -6.04 13.37 -10.29
C TYR A 232 -6.21 11.99 -10.96
N GLY A 233 -6.70 11.03 -10.20
CA GLY A 233 -6.87 9.65 -10.65
C GLY A 233 -7.93 9.44 -11.72
N PRO A 234 -8.01 8.21 -12.29
CA PRO A 234 -8.96 7.87 -13.35
C PRO A 234 -10.41 7.97 -12.88
N GLY A 235 -10.67 7.87 -11.57
CA GLY A 235 -12.00 7.98 -10.97
C GLY A 235 -12.59 6.61 -10.60
N TYR A 236 -13.49 6.62 -9.62
CA TYR A 236 -14.14 5.42 -9.09
C TYR A 236 -14.98 4.70 -10.16
N THR A 237 -14.90 3.38 -10.19
CA THR A 237 -15.66 2.49 -11.10
C THR A 237 -16.51 1.50 -10.30
N THR A 238 -17.38 0.73 -10.97
CA THR A 238 -18.12 -0.37 -10.30
C THR A 238 -17.23 -1.53 -9.85
N SER A 239 -15.97 -1.57 -10.30
CA SER A 239 -14.93 -2.54 -9.94
C SER A 239 -13.82 -1.87 -9.11
N GLY A 240 -14.17 -0.88 -8.28
CA GLY A 240 -13.21 -0.16 -7.45
C GLY A 240 -12.40 0.91 -8.18
N VAL A 241 -11.17 1.11 -7.71
CA VAL A 241 -10.29 2.24 -8.03
C VAL A 241 -8.94 1.76 -8.57
N ASP A 242 -8.62 2.14 -9.81
CA ASP A 242 -7.29 1.95 -10.40
C ASP A 242 -6.27 2.94 -9.77
N ASN A 243 -5.41 2.41 -8.91
CA ASN A 243 -4.35 3.15 -8.22
C ASN A 243 -3.04 3.27 -9.02
N ASP A 244 -2.97 2.64 -10.20
CA ASP A 244 -1.77 2.47 -11.00
C ASP A 244 -1.72 3.45 -12.20
N ALA A 245 -2.86 4.00 -12.61
CA ALA A 245 -2.93 5.05 -13.65
C ALA A 245 -2.19 6.35 -13.29
N VAL A 246 -1.96 6.65 -12.00
CA VAL A 246 -1.25 7.86 -11.54
C VAL A 246 -0.30 7.54 -10.40
N ILE A 247 1.00 7.55 -10.68
CA ILE A 247 2.04 7.16 -9.72
C ILE A 247 2.98 8.34 -9.44
N LEU A 248 3.34 8.54 -8.18
CA LEU A 248 4.37 9.49 -7.73
C LEU A 248 5.40 8.78 -6.86
N ASN A 249 6.62 8.62 -7.37
CA ASN A 249 7.76 8.05 -6.67
C ASN A 249 8.72 9.17 -6.24
N MET A 250 9.13 9.19 -4.97
CA MET A 250 10.02 10.20 -4.40
C MET A 250 11.15 9.56 -3.59
N ASP A 251 12.37 9.60 -4.13
CA ASP A 251 13.62 9.14 -3.51
C ASP A 251 14.61 10.30 -3.23
N GLY A 252 14.13 11.53 -3.37
CA GLY A 252 14.91 12.73 -3.12
C GLY A 252 14.16 14.01 -3.49
N GLY A 253 14.91 15.08 -3.72
CA GLY A 253 14.36 16.39 -4.06
C GLY A 253 13.55 17.06 -2.94
N VAL A 254 12.95 18.20 -3.28
CA VAL A 254 12.13 19.00 -2.37
C VAL A 254 10.84 19.44 -3.06
N ILE A 255 9.69 19.18 -2.42
CA ILE A 255 8.40 19.76 -2.79
C ILE A 255 8.00 20.77 -1.71
N ARG A 256 7.73 22.03 -2.07
CA ARG A 256 7.35 23.09 -1.12
C ARG A 256 6.22 23.97 -1.63
N ALA A 257 5.09 23.99 -0.92
CA ALA A 257 3.89 24.76 -1.28
C ALA A 257 2.93 24.87 -0.08
N MET A 258 1.81 25.60 -0.18
CA MET A 258 0.78 25.56 0.88
C MET A 258 0.10 24.18 0.98
N GLN A 259 -0.02 23.46 -0.13
CA GLN A 259 -0.29 22.03 -0.17
C GLN A 259 0.84 21.36 -0.95
N GLY A 260 1.77 20.71 -0.26
CA GLY A 260 2.96 20.10 -0.87
C GLY A 260 2.56 19.08 -1.94
N ILE A 261 1.83 18.05 -1.50
CA ILE A 261 1.03 17.17 -2.35
C ILE A 261 -0.47 17.42 -2.09
N GLY A 262 -1.28 17.41 -3.13
CA GLY A 262 -2.74 17.39 -3.04
C GLY A 262 -3.37 16.30 -3.90
N THR A 263 -4.49 15.71 -3.47
CA THR A 263 -5.41 14.97 -4.35
C THR A 263 -6.81 15.60 -4.32
N ASN A 264 -7.79 15.07 -5.07
CA ASN A 264 -9.10 15.71 -5.21
C ASN A 264 -10.28 14.72 -5.18
N ALA A 265 -10.99 14.64 -4.05
CA ALA A 265 -12.10 13.70 -3.88
C ALA A 265 -13.15 13.80 -4.99
N SER A 266 -13.78 14.98 -5.15
CA SER A 266 -14.86 15.23 -6.11
C SER A 266 -15.92 14.10 -6.18
N SER A 267 -16.32 13.53 -5.03
CA SER A 267 -17.23 12.37 -4.94
C SER A 267 -16.71 11.10 -5.65
N GLY A 268 -15.39 10.84 -5.63
CA GLY A 268 -14.77 9.69 -6.28
C GLY A 268 -14.27 9.96 -7.71
N LYS A 269 -14.63 11.10 -8.31
CA LYS A 269 -14.31 11.44 -9.71
C LYS A 269 -12.81 11.40 -10.06
N TYR A 270 -11.93 11.64 -9.09
CA TYR A 270 -10.47 11.56 -9.27
C TYR A 270 -9.78 10.67 -8.22
N ALA A 271 -10.50 9.64 -7.74
CA ALA A 271 -9.90 8.52 -7.03
C ALA A 271 -8.92 7.77 -7.95
N GLY A 272 -7.88 7.17 -7.36
CA GLY A 272 -6.93 6.31 -8.06
C GLY A 272 -5.55 6.94 -8.22
N PHE A 273 -4.67 6.67 -7.25
CA PHE A 273 -3.28 7.08 -7.29
C PHE A 273 -2.43 6.24 -6.34
N THR A 274 -1.13 6.17 -6.62
CA THR A 274 -0.12 5.64 -5.70
C THR A 274 0.96 6.69 -5.44
N ILE A 275 1.26 6.93 -4.17
CA ILE A 275 2.40 7.75 -3.72
C ILE A 275 3.39 6.83 -3.01
N ASN A 276 4.64 6.78 -3.47
CA ASN A 276 5.73 6.04 -2.84
C ASN A 276 6.83 7.02 -2.42
N MET A 277 7.14 7.12 -1.13
CA MET A 277 8.19 8.00 -0.61
C MET A 277 9.25 7.19 0.15
N THR A 278 10.44 7.07 -0.43
CA THR A 278 11.61 6.45 0.21
C THR A 278 12.55 7.49 0.82
N ASN A 279 12.57 8.72 0.28
CA ASN A 279 13.45 9.80 0.74
C ASN A 279 12.97 11.18 0.20
N GLY A 280 13.64 12.27 0.57
CA GLY A 280 13.29 13.64 0.16
C GLY A 280 12.49 14.43 1.20
N LEU A 281 12.08 15.64 0.84
CA LEU A 281 11.35 16.57 1.73
C LEU A 281 10.07 17.11 1.08
N ILE A 282 8.95 17.00 1.80
CA ILE A 282 7.66 17.62 1.44
C ILE A 282 7.29 18.65 2.51
N ASP A 283 7.26 19.92 2.13
CA ASP A 283 7.09 21.08 3.01
C ASP A 283 5.81 21.88 2.66
N GLY A 284 4.75 21.60 3.41
CA GLY A 284 3.45 22.29 3.38
C GLY A 284 3.49 23.72 3.92
N THR A 285 4.65 24.18 4.39
CA THR A 285 4.90 25.44 5.09
C THR A 285 4.14 25.58 6.42
N LYS A 286 4.58 26.56 7.22
CA LYS A 286 3.98 26.98 8.51
C LYS A 286 2.50 27.41 8.49
N ASN A 287 1.85 27.43 7.33
CA ASN A 287 0.47 27.88 7.10
C ASN A 287 -0.38 26.82 6.39
N GLY A 288 0.17 25.64 6.08
CA GLY A 288 -0.45 24.67 5.19
C GLY A 288 -0.10 23.22 5.54
N THR A 289 -0.20 22.33 4.55
CA THR A 289 -0.20 20.88 4.76
C THR A 289 0.80 20.19 3.83
N GLY A 290 1.62 19.29 4.38
CA GLY A 290 2.59 18.51 3.60
C GLY A 290 1.91 17.67 2.53
N MET A 291 0.96 16.82 2.92
CA MET A 291 0.06 16.12 1.99
C MET A 291 -1.41 16.33 2.40
N TYR A 292 -2.25 16.78 1.47
CA TYR A 292 -3.71 16.76 1.62
C TYR A 292 -4.30 15.71 0.69
N LEU A 293 -4.81 14.63 1.27
CA LEU A 293 -5.22 13.40 0.59
C LEU A 293 -6.73 13.16 0.75
N PRO A 294 -7.58 13.90 0.02
CA PRO A 294 -9.03 13.76 0.12
C PRO A 294 -9.64 12.66 -0.76
N ALA A 295 -8.95 12.18 -1.80
CA ALA A 295 -9.43 11.10 -2.68
C ALA A 295 -8.89 9.73 -2.23
N MET A 296 -9.60 8.65 -2.59
CA MET A 296 -9.09 7.28 -2.45
C MET A 296 -7.84 7.08 -3.31
N GLY A 297 -6.85 6.42 -2.73
CA GLY A 297 -5.57 6.05 -3.30
C GLY A 297 -4.64 5.50 -2.22
N VAL A 298 -3.46 5.01 -2.61
CA VAL A 298 -2.49 4.39 -1.71
C VAL A 298 -1.32 5.34 -1.46
N THR A 299 -0.92 5.52 -0.20
CA THR A 299 0.24 6.33 0.19
C THR A 299 1.21 5.51 1.04
N ASN A 300 2.39 5.25 0.51
CA ASN A 300 3.45 4.46 1.14
C ASN A 300 4.63 5.36 1.53
N ILE A 301 5.01 5.37 2.80
CA ILE A 301 6.13 6.15 3.34
C ILE A 301 7.12 5.22 4.04
N TYR A 302 8.27 5.03 3.38
CA TYR A 302 9.40 4.23 3.85
C TYR A 302 10.54 5.11 4.39
N GLY A 303 10.58 6.41 4.02
CA GLY A 303 11.60 7.35 4.46
C GLY A 303 11.35 8.80 4.04
N GLY A 304 12.34 9.68 4.27
CA GLY A 304 12.23 11.12 4.05
C GLY A 304 11.50 11.89 5.17
N GLU A 305 11.18 13.17 4.93
CA GLU A 305 10.39 14.00 5.85
C GLU A 305 9.18 14.68 5.17
N VAL A 306 8.02 14.61 5.83
CA VAL A 306 6.80 15.34 5.48
C VAL A 306 6.48 16.34 6.60
N THR A 307 6.33 17.63 6.28
CA THR A 307 6.18 18.69 7.29
C THR A 307 5.18 19.77 6.89
N GLY A 308 4.59 20.46 7.87
CA GLY A 308 3.69 21.60 7.66
C GLY A 308 3.04 22.08 8.95
N ALA A 309 2.07 23.00 8.88
CA ALA A 309 1.19 23.28 10.02
C ALA A 309 0.39 22.02 10.38
N GLN A 310 -0.09 21.34 9.33
CA GLN A 310 -0.43 19.92 9.34
C GLN A 310 0.62 19.13 8.54
N GLY A 311 0.97 17.92 8.95
CA GLY A 311 1.89 17.07 8.18
C GLY A 311 1.15 16.39 7.02
N ILE A 312 0.33 15.39 7.35
CA ILE A 312 -0.58 14.71 6.43
C ILE A 312 -2.01 14.91 6.95
N ARG A 313 -2.93 15.28 6.07
CA ARG A 313 -4.37 15.21 6.31
C ARG A 313 -5.03 14.31 5.27
N ILE A 314 -5.61 13.20 5.72
CA ILE A 314 -6.26 12.18 4.90
C ILE A 314 -7.76 12.13 5.18
N CYS A 315 -8.58 12.03 4.13
CA CYS A 315 -10.04 11.90 4.22
C CYS A 315 -10.58 10.62 3.56
N ALA A 316 -9.75 9.92 2.77
CA ALA A 316 -10.07 8.67 2.09
C ALA A 316 -8.77 7.95 1.70
N GLY A 317 -8.81 6.62 1.53
CA GLY A 317 -7.69 5.81 1.05
C GLY A 317 -6.74 5.32 2.14
N GLU A 318 -5.60 4.77 1.71
CA GLU A 318 -4.63 4.10 2.56
C GLU A 318 -3.40 4.96 2.87
N LEU A 319 -2.86 4.81 4.09
CA LEU A 319 -1.56 5.33 4.49
C LEU A 319 -0.75 4.27 5.23
N ASN A 320 0.29 3.76 4.57
CA ASN A 320 1.24 2.80 5.10
C ASN A 320 2.56 3.51 5.41
N MET A 321 2.98 3.57 6.68
CA MET A 321 4.22 4.21 7.11
C MET A 321 5.08 3.23 7.92
N THR A 322 6.23 2.83 7.40
CA THR A 322 7.19 1.92 8.07
C THR A 322 8.53 2.58 8.43
N GLY A 323 8.70 3.84 8.02
CA GLY A 323 9.89 4.66 8.28
C GLY A 323 9.65 6.13 7.93
N GLY A 324 10.70 6.93 8.00
CA GLY A 324 10.64 8.37 7.73
C GLY A 324 10.10 9.21 8.90
N THR A 325 9.87 10.50 8.66
CA THR A 325 9.46 11.45 9.69
C THR A 325 8.28 12.31 9.26
N LEU A 326 7.27 12.38 10.12
CA LEU A 326 6.06 13.17 9.91
C LEU A 326 5.96 14.30 10.95
N THR A 327 6.10 15.55 10.51
CA THR A 327 6.30 16.73 11.37
C THR A 327 5.13 17.72 11.29
N GLY A 328 4.34 17.80 12.36
CA GLY A 328 3.48 18.94 12.65
C GLY A 328 4.27 20.12 13.23
N THR A 329 3.85 21.35 12.94
CA THR A 329 4.50 22.58 13.43
C THR A 329 3.55 23.56 14.12
N ALA A 330 2.25 23.25 14.23
CA ALA A 330 1.23 24.09 14.84
C ALA A 330 0.60 23.47 16.11
N LEU A 331 0.28 24.31 17.09
CA LEU A 331 -0.58 23.93 18.23
C LEU A 331 -2.03 23.71 17.77
N SER A 332 -2.84 23.05 18.59
CA SER A 332 -4.29 23.09 18.44
C SER A 332 -4.79 24.52 18.65
N ASP A 333 -5.58 25.02 17.70
CA ASP A 333 -6.30 26.30 17.79
C ASP A 333 -7.79 26.11 18.13
N GLY A 334 -8.21 24.86 18.38
CA GLY A 334 -9.60 24.48 18.59
C GLY A 334 -10.48 24.51 17.33
N SER A 335 -9.88 24.65 16.14
CA SER A 335 -10.63 24.67 14.88
C SER A 335 -11.06 23.27 14.43
N ASP A 336 -12.25 23.22 13.83
CA ASP A 336 -12.85 22.01 13.26
C ASP A 336 -12.18 21.57 11.95
N LEU A 337 -12.34 20.30 11.58
CA LEU A 337 -12.07 19.86 10.21
C LEU A 337 -12.97 20.63 9.24
N VAL A 338 -12.36 21.22 8.19
CA VAL A 338 -13.04 22.03 7.17
C VAL A 338 -13.13 21.33 5.81
N ALA A 339 -14.21 21.63 5.08
CA ALA A 339 -14.47 21.12 3.74
C ALA A 339 -13.57 21.78 2.68
N GLY A 340 -13.25 21.05 1.61
CA GLY A 340 -12.73 21.63 0.37
C GLY A 340 -11.32 22.23 0.42
N GLY A 341 -10.55 21.99 1.49
CA GLY A 341 -9.19 22.46 1.65
C GLY A 341 -8.53 21.93 2.93
N SER A 342 -7.21 22.06 3.00
CA SER A 342 -6.37 21.38 3.99
C SER A 342 -6.24 22.08 5.35
N GLY A 343 -6.96 23.17 5.59
CA GLY A 343 -6.96 23.87 6.89
C GLY A 343 -7.76 23.15 7.97
N GLY A 344 -8.15 23.89 9.02
CA GLY A 344 -8.86 23.33 10.17
C GLY A 344 -7.92 22.63 11.15
N THR A 345 -8.45 21.65 11.88
CA THR A 345 -7.76 20.95 12.97
C THR A 345 -6.31 20.57 12.63
N ASN A 346 -5.36 21.15 13.38
CA ASN A 346 -3.93 20.87 13.21
C ASN A 346 -3.57 19.45 13.69
N GLY A 347 -2.49 18.89 13.13
CA GLY A 347 -1.94 17.59 13.52
C GLY A 347 -0.75 17.19 12.64
N ALA A 348 0.21 16.41 13.15
CA ALA A 348 1.23 15.82 12.28
C ALA A 348 0.59 14.81 11.32
N LEU A 349 -0.28 13.94 11.85
CA LEU A 349 -1.28 13.18 11.10
C LEU A 349 -2.70 13.61 11.50
N VAL A 350 -3.58 13.80 10.52
CA VAL A 350 -5.01 14.11 10.72
C VAL A 350 -5.87 13.21 9.82
N ALA A 351 -6.66 12.32 10.41
CA ALA A 351 -7.63 11.47 9.71
C ALA A 351 -9.07 11.92 10.00
N GLY A 352 -9.90 12.17 8.98
CA GLY A 352 -11.33 12.42 9.19
C GLY A 352 -12.10 13.12 8.06
N LYS A 353 -13.41 12.86 8.00
CA LYS A 353 -14.31 13.30 6.92
C LYS A 353 -15.08 14.59 7.26
N ALA A 354 -14.52 15.74 6.87
CA ALA A 354 -15.03 17.06 7.25
C ALA A 354 -16.45 17.43 6.76
N SER A 355 -16.86 16.86 5.62
CA SER A 355 -18.11 17.15 4.89
C SER A 355 -18.40 15.99 3.93
N ASN A 356 -19.49 16.06 3.18
CA ASN A 356 -19.81 15.07 2.14
C ASN A 356 -18.75 15.00 1.03
N GLY A 357 -18.68 13.85 0.35
CA GLY A 357 -17.93 13.64 -0.90
C GLY A 357 -16.54 13.01 -0.76
N TYR A 358 -16.12 12.64 0.45
CA TYR A 358 -14.91 11.86 0.72
C TYR A 358 -15.25 10.36 0.71
N VAL A 359 -15.30 9.77 -0.49
CA VAL A 359 -15.70 8.36 -0.72
C VAL A 359 -14.69 7.39 -0.12
N GLY A 360 -15.16 6.24 0.36
CA GLY A 360 -14.31 5.13 0.83
C GLY A 360 -13.90 5.19 2.31
N ASN A 361 -13.13 4.21 2.74
CA ASN A 361 -12.58 4.11 4.09
C ASN A 361 -11.35 5.02 4.26
N ILE A 362 -10.83 5.08 5.49
CA ILE A 362 -9.50 5.62 5.77
C ILE A 362 -8.77 4.55 6.58
N ASP A 363 -7.74 3.95 6.03
CA ASP A 363 -7.01 2.85 6.67
C ASP A 363 -5.53 3.21 6.80
N ILE A 364 -5.04 3.25 8.04
CA ILE A 364 -3.70 3.76 8.37
C ILE A 364 -2.94 2.74 9.21
N SER A 365 -1.78 2.34 8.70
CA SER A 365 -0.84 1.44 9.36
C SER A 365 0.50 2.15 9.58
N ILE A 366 0.89 2.31 10.85
CA ILE A 366 2.16 2.91 11.25
C ILE A 366 2.98 1.89 12.02
N SER A 367 4.21 1.62 11.59
CA SER A 367 5.11 0.65 12.23
C SER A 367 6.58 0.93 11.94
N GLY A 368 7.48 0.02 12.35
CA GLY A 368 8.90 0.09 12.01
C GLY A 368 9.62 1.27 12.65
N ASP A 369 10.51 1.93 11.88
CA ASP A 369 11.33 3.06 12.33
C ASP A 369 10.63 4.41 12.08
N ALA A 370 9.29 4.44 12.00
CA ALA A 370 8.50 5.64 11.76
C ALA A 370 8.49 6.59 12.98
N VAL A 371 8.72 7.88 12.72
CA VAL A 371 8.66 8.95 13.74
C VAL A 371 7.58 9.96 13.40
N ILE A 372 6.65 10.20 14.32
CA ILE A 372 5.56 11.18 14.15
C ILE A 372 5.67 12.21 15.27
N ARG A 373 5.79 13.50 14.92
CA ARG A 373 6.12 14.56 15.88
C ARG A 373 5.36 15.84 15.66
N ASN A 374 5.01 16.55 16.74
CA ASN A 374 4.61 17.95 16.69
C ASN A 374 5.64 18.83 17.40
N THR A 375 6.31 19.68 16.62
CA THR A 375 7.43 20.54 17.04
C THR A 375 6.98 21.89 17.62
N ALA A 376 5.68 22.14 17.72
CA ALA A 376 5.14 23.42 18.19
C ALA A 376 5.47 23.70 19.66
N SER A 377 6.04 24.88 19.93
CA SER A 377 6.37 25.32 21.29
C SER A 377 5.18 25.98 21.98
N GLY A 378 4.64 25.34 23.01
CA GLY A 378 3.52 25.86 23.81
C GLY A 378 3.24 25.03 25.06
N SER A 379 2.19 25.40 25.79
CA SER A 379 1.57 24.60 26.85
C SER A 379 0.19 24.05 26.47
N ASP A 380 -0.34 24.51 25.33
CA ASP A 380 -1.58 24.01 24.74
C ASP A 380 -1.32 22.69 23.99
N VAL A 381 -2.38 21.97 23.63
CA VAL A 381 -2.27 20.67 22.93
C VAL A 381 -1.44 20.82 21.65
N ARG A 382 -0.45 19.94 21.50
CA ARG A 382 0.40 19.73 20.32
C ARG A 382 -0.10 18.48 19.60
N PRO A 383 -1.16 18.58 18.79
CA PRO A 383 -1.75 17.42 18.14
C PRO A 383 -0.71 16.75 17.23
N THR A 384 -0.41 15.50 17.48
CA THR A 384 0.58 14.71 16.75
C THR A 384 -0.14 13.67 15.89
N ILE A 385 -1.00 12.84 16.49
CA ILE A 385 -1.94 12.00 15.76
C ILE A 385 -3.36 12.44 16.12
N VAL A 386 -4.17 12.78 15.11
CA VAL A 386 -5.58 13.17 15.27
C VAL A 386 -6.47 12.24 14.45
N VAL A 387 -7.46 11.64 15.11
CA VAL A 387 -8.47 10.80 14.45
C VAL A 387 -9.85 11.35 14.76
N SER A 388 -10.63 11.71 13.74
CA SER A 388 -11.94 12.32 13.92
C SER A 388 -13.10 11.43 13.51
N ASP A 389 -14.07 11.28 14.42
CA ASP A 389 -15.35 10.58 14.19
C ASP A 389 -16.48 11.53 13.71
N LYS A 390 -16.09 12.74 13.31
CA LYS A 390 -16.98 13.78 12.78
C LYS A 390 -17.72 13.30 11.54
N ASN A 391 -19.04 13.46 11.52
CA ASN A 391 -19.96 12.96 10.47
C ASN A 391 -19.98 11.44 10.24
N MET A 392 -19.17 10.62 10.94
CA MET A 392 -19.04 9.20 10.65
C MET A 392 -20.25 8.34 11.08
N ALA A 393 -21.19 8.89 11.86
CA ALA A 393 -22.50 8.28 12.11
C ALA A 393 -23.60 8.76 11.12
N SER A 394 -23.23 9.36 9.98
CA SER A 394 -24.21 9.94 9.05
C SER A 394 -24.80 8.93 8.07
N ILE A 395 -26.07 8.57 8.31
CA ILE A 395 -26.97 7.86 7.38
C ILE A 395 -27.45 8.73 6.20
N ALA A 396 -26.81 9.87 5.94
CA ALA A 396 -27.14 10.72 4.81
C ALA A 396 -26.47 10.18 3.55
N SER A 397 -27.28 9.68 2.62
CA SER A 397 -26.81 9.15 1.34
C SER A 397 -26.09 10.22 0.50
N GLN A 398 -24.99 9.81 -0.13
CA GLN A 398 -24.05 10.63 -0.89
C GLN A 398 -23.73 10.00 -2.23
N GLU A 399 -23.56 10.83 -3.25
CA GLU A 399 -23.21 10.41 -4.61
C GLU A 399 -21.74 9.94 -4.70
N ILE A 400 -21.53 8.79 -5.35
CA ILE A 400 -20.25 8.36 -5.91
C ILE A 400 -20.28 8.61 -7.43
N LYS A 401 -19.19 9.14 -7.99
CA LYS A 401 -19.12 9.67 -9.35
C LYS A 401 -17.95 9.11 -10.12
N ASN A 402 -18.21 8.81 -11.39
CA ASN A 402 -17.20 8.38 -12.35
C ASN A 402 -16.31 9.55 -12.81
N LYS A 403 -15.32 9.21 -13.66
CA LYS A 403 -14.38 10.14 -14.32
C LYS A 403 -15.01 11.33 -15.06
N ASP A 404 -16.25 11.19 -15.52
CA ASP A 404 -16.96 12.22 -16.28
C ASP A 404 -17.70 13.18 -15.32
N GLY A 405 -18.12 12.67 -14.17
CA GLY A 405 -18.85 13.36 -13.11
C GLY A 405 -20.31 12.93 -12.96
N ASP A 406 -20.71 11.85 -13.64
CA ASP A 406 -22.02 11.23 -13.50
C ASP A 406 -22.08 10.34 -12.25
N THR A 407 -23.21 10.37 -11.56
CA THR A 407 -23.44 9.58 -10.34
C THR A 407 -23.74 8.13 -10.71
N ILE A 408 -22.86 7.22 -10.27
CA ILE A 408 -22.89 5.78 -10.61
C ILE A 408 -23.42 4.91 -9.46
N SER A 409 -23.21 5.34 -8.21
CA SER A 409 -23.69 4.66 -7.00
C SER A 409 -23.85 5.66 -5.86
N ASN A 410 -24.32 5.20 -4.69
CA ASN A 410 -24.42 6.03 -3.49
C ASN A 410 -24.01 5.24 -2.24
N TYR A 411 -23.58 5.96 -1.20
CA TYR A 411 -23.11 5.43 0.09
C TYR A 411 -23.46 6.40 1.22
N SER A 412 -23.33 5.97 2.47
CA SER A 412 -23.46 6.80 3.69
C SER A 412 -22.16 6.72 4.50
N TYR A 413 -21.92 7.63 5.44
CA TYR A 413 -20.66 7.58 6.21
C TYR A 413 -20.64 6.55 7.34
N ASN A 414 -21.81 6.13 7.84
CA ASN A 414 -21.91 4.96 8.73
C ASN A 414 -21.63 3.64 7.98
N ASP A 415 -21.58 3.66 6.65
CA ASP A 415 -21.22 2.52 5.79
C ASP A 415 -19.70 2.53 5.49
N THR A 416 -18.91 3.39 6.16
CA THR A 416 -17.45 3.51 5.98
C THR A 416 -16.72 3.52 7.32
N SER A 417 -15.46 3.09 7.34
CA SER A 417 -14.60 3.07 8.51
C SER A 417 -13.60 4.25 8.56
N ILE A 418 -12.98 4.42 9.73
CA ILE A 418 -11.64 5.01 9.88
C ILE A 418 -10.83 4.09 10.80
N SER A 419 -9.84 3.39 10.26
CA SER A 419 -8.92 2.54 11.01
C SER A 419 -7.55 3.20 11.15
N VAL A 420 -7.03 3.27 12.37
CA VAL A 420 -5.67 3.77 12.64
C VAL A 420 -4.98 2.85 13.63
N SER A 421 -3.94 2.15 13.17
CA SER A 421 -3.09 1.29 13.97
C SER A 421 -1.66 1.83 14.00
N VAL A 422 -1.06 1.85 15.19
CA VAL A 422 0.34 2.18 15.41
C VAL A 422 0.98 1.04 16.20
N ASP A 423 2.05 0.42 15.70
CA ASP A 423 2.85 -0.55 16.45
C ASP A 423 4.32 -0.10 16.59
N GLY A 424 4.78 0.04 17.84
CA GLY A 424 6.17 0.32 18.20
C GLY A 424 6.70 1.74 17.95
N ALA A 425 6.04 2.55 17.12
CA ALA A 425 6.52 3.87 16.68
C ALA A 425 6.68 4.91 17.81
N GLU A 426 7.53 5.91 17.56
CA GLU A 426 7.73 7.06 18.46
C GLU A 426 6.83 8.24 18.08
N ILE A 427 6.11 8.77 19.07
CA ILE A 427 5.11 9.84 18.94
C ILE A 427 5.55 11.02 19.83
N GLU A 428 6.18 12.04 19.24
CA GLU A 428 6.54 13.26 19.97
C GLU A 428 5.34 14.22 20.04
N GLY A 429 4.69 14.34 21.20
CA GLY A 429 3.50 15.18 21.41
C GLY A 429 2.23 14.36 21.67
N ASP A 430 1.07 14.95 21.40
CA ASP A 430 -0.21 14.51 21.97
C ASP A 430 -1.04 13.71 20.95
N VAL A 431 -1.71 12.65 21.39
CA VAL A 431 -2.63 11.84 20.56
C VAL A 431 -4.07 12.19 20.91
N VAL A 432 -4.89 12.51 19.92
CA VAL A 432 -6.21 13.11 20.12
C VAL A 432 -7.29 12.45 19.25
N LYS A 433 -8.37 11.93 19.86
CA LYS A 433 -9.55 11.43 19.14
C LYS A 433 -10.73 12.39 19.31
N ILE A 434 -11.31 12.89 18.21
CA ILE A 434 -12.22 14.07 18.22
C ILE A 434 -13.53 13.91 17.45
N SER A 435 -14.63 14.40 18.04
CA SER A 435 -15.86 14.73 17.31
C SER A 435 -15.81 16.18 16.80
N ASN A 436 -16.94 16.75 16.35
CA ASN A 436 -17.01 18.15 15.91
C ASN A 436 -16.73 19.14 17.07
N LEU A 437 -15.75 20.02 16.89
CA LEU A 437 -15.24 20.95 17.92
C LEU A 437 -16.16 22.16 18.16
N THR A 438 -16.92 22.61 17.14
CA THR A 438 -17.71 23.85 17.19
C THR A 438 -19.21 23.57 17.12
N GLN A 439 -19.89 23.68 18.28
CA GLN A 439 -21.32 23.35 18.46
C GLN A 439 -22.31 24.20 17.63
N SER A 440 -21.84 25.17 16.83
CA SER A 440 -22.67 25.95 15.90
C SER A 440 -23.14 25.16 14.68
N THR A 441 -22.46 24.07 14.34
CA THR A 441 -22.77 23.22 13.17
C THR A 441 -23.26 21.85 13.66
N PRO A 442 -24.51 21.44 13.38
CA PRO A 442 -24.96 20.08 13.67
C PRO A 442 -24.25 19.06 12.78
N THR A 443 -23.72 18.01 13.39
CA THR A 443 -23.01 16.90 12.73
C THR A 443 -23.50 15.56 13.28
N SER A 444 -23.23 14.48 12.55
CA SER A 444 -23.59 13.10 12.92
C SER A 444 -22.34 12.35 13.37
N ASP A 445 -21.87 12.60 14.59
CA ASP A 445 -20.56 12.12 15.05
C ASP A 445 -20.67 10.74 15.73
N GLY A 446 -19.75 9.82 15.40
CA GLY A 446 -19.76 8.43 15.87
C GLY A 446 -19.27 7.45 14.79
N GLY A 447 -19.98 6.34 14.56
CA GLY A 447 -19.64 5.36 13.51
C GLY A 447 -18.42 4.48 13.85
N ASP A 448 -17.99 3.62 12.90
CA ASP A 448 -16.81 2.79 13.09
C ASP A 448 -15.53 3.63 12.89
N THR A 449 -14.96 4.10 13.99
CA THR A 449 -13.63 4.69 13.99
C THR A 449 -12.78 4.09 15.10
N THR A 450 -11.65 3.48 14.74
CA THR A 450 -10.69 2.92 15.68
C THR A 450 -9.47 3.84 15.84
N LEU A 451 -8.74 3.67 16.94
CA LEU A 451 -7.40 4.24 17.12
C LEU A 451 -6.68 3.34 18.14
N GLN A 452 -5.69 2.61 17.65
CA GLN A 452 -4.95 1.61 18.42
C GLN A 452 -3.48 1.99 18.53
N LEU A 453 -2.96 2.02 19.76
CA LEU A 453 -1.55 2.27 20.05
C LEU A 453 -0.94 1.01 20.70
N HIS A 454 -0.27 0.20 19.91
CA HIS A 454 0.44 -1.01 20.34
C HIS A 454 1.92 -0.66 20.54
N ASN A 455 2.48 -0.96 21.71
CA ASN A 455 3.88 -0.75 22.08
C ASN A 455 4.45 0.69 21.95
N ALA A 456 3.67 1.65 21.46
CA ALA A 456 4.11 2.98 21.06
C ALA A 456 4.62 3.84 22.22
N SER A 457 5.52 4.79 21.91
CA SER A 457 6.09 5.73 22.86
C SER A 457 5.52 7.14 22.63
N VAL A 458 4.51 7.53 23.41
CA VAL A 458 3.87 8.86 23.34
C VAL A 458 4.52 9.79 24.36
N SER A 459 5.18 10.86 23.94
CA SER A 459 5.83 11.80 24.88
C SER A 459 4.87 12.85 25.47
N GLY A 460 3.71 13.06 24.84
CA GLY A 460 2.63 13.92 25.30
C GLY A 460 1.45 13.17 25.92
N SER A 461 0.27 13.81 25.90
CA SER A 461 -0.97 13.27 26.46
C SER A 461 -1.76 12.41 25.46
N VAL A 462 -2.65 11.54 25.96
CA VAL A 462 -3.60 10.76 25.15
C VAL A 462 -5.03 11.17 25.50
N ILE A 463 -5.75 11.76 24.55
CA ILE A 463 -7.00 12.47 24.78
C ILE A 463 -8.12 11.86 23.92
N ASN A 464 -9.21 11.41 24.55
CA ASN A 464 -10.47 11.08 23.85
C ASN A 464 -11.55 12.10 24.22
N GLN A 465 -12.00 12.87 23.24
CA GLN A 465 -13.04 13.90 23.39
C GLN A 465 -14.25 13.64 22.48
N THR A 466 -14.52 12.37 22.16
CA THR A 466 -15.59 11.97 21.23
C THR A 466 -16.96 11.81 21.88
N SER A 467 -18.01 11.84 21.05
CA SER A 467 -19.41 11.64 21.41
C SER A 467 -19.77 10.19 21.76
N GLY A 468 -18.88 9.21 21.50
CA GLY A 468 -19.11 7.80 21.84
C GLY A 468 -18.09 6.76 21.35
N THR A 469 -17.08 7.12 20.56
CA THR A 469 -16.11 6.15 20.00
C THR A 469 -14.90 5.90 20.91
N SER A 470 -14.13 4.84 20.64
CA SER A 470 -13.09 4.34 21.55
C SER A 470 -11.66 4.57 21.07
N LEU A 471 -10.73 4.58 22.02
CA LEU A 471 -9.27 4.60 21.85
C LEU A 471 -8.68 3.48 22.72
N SER A 472 -7.73 2.71 22.19
CA SER A 472 -7.08 1.61 22.91
C SER A 472 -5.55 1.68 22.88
N VAL A 473 -4.92 1.36 24.02
CA VAL A 473 -3.45 1.26 24.17
C VAL A 473 -3.08 -0.11 24.74
N ASP A 474 -2.12 -0.81 24.12
CA ASP A 474 -1.50 -2.03 24.68
C ASP A 474 0.02 -1.87 24.74
N GLY A 475 0.61 -2.09 25.92
CA GLY A 475 2.02 -1.84 26.18
C GLY A 475 2.35 -0.35 26.12
N GLY A 476 3.58 -0.05 25.68
CA GLY A 476 4.03 1.31 25.41
C GLY A 476 4.18 2.21 26.64
N SER A 477 4.37 3.50 26.39
CA SER A 477 4.43 4.52 27.44
C SER A 477 3.79 5.85 27.01
N ILE A 478 3.30 6.59 28.01
CA ILE A 478 2.64 7.90 27.86
C ILE A 478 3.33 8.88 28.82
N GLY A 479 3.95 9.92 28.27
CA GLY A 479 4.69 10.94 29.03
C GLY A 479 3.80 11.97 29.70
N GLY A 480 2.68 12.31 29.07
CA GLY A 480 1.65 13.22 29.58
C GLY A 480 0.52 12.52 30.33
N ASP A 481 -0.62 13.21 30.39
CA ASP A 481 -1.86 12.75 31.03
C ASP A 481 -2.71 11.91 30.06
N VAL A 482 -3.68 11.15 30.59
CA VAL A 482 -4.67 10.41 29.80
C VAL A 482 -6.06 10.91 30.15
N GLU A 483 -6.73 11.53 29.18
CA GLU A 483 -7.94 12.30 29.42
C GLU A 483 -9.12 11.81 28.55
N ASN A 484 -10.12 11.20 29.18
CA ASN A 484 -11.42 10.97 28.53
C ASN A 484 -12.37 12.10 28.91
N ILE A 485 -12.53 13.08 28.02
CA ILE A 485 -13.35 14.28 28.22
C ILE A 485 -14.67 14.27 27.45
N GLY A 486 -14.90 13.21 26.67
CA GLY A 486 -16.17 12.92 26.01
C GLY A 486 -16.86 11.67 26.54
N LYS A 487 -17.89 11.21 25.82
CA LYS A 487 -18.66 9.99 26.13
C LYS A 487 -18.07 8.74 25.51
N GLY A 488 -17.02 8.90 24.69
CA GLY A 488 -16.15 7.83 24.26
C GLY A 488 -15.50 7.09 25.41
N SER A 489 -14.68 6.09 25.08
CA SER A 489 -13.95 5.29 26.05
C SER A 489 -12.46 5.23 25.77
N ILE A 490 -11.67 5.03 26.83
CA ILE A 490 -10.23 4.73 26.73
C ILE A 490 -9.96 3.39 27.42
N SER A 491 -9.36 2.45 26.70
CA SER A 491 -8.80 1.23 27.27
C SER A 491 -7.27 1.27 27.23
N MET A 492 -6.62 0.90 28.34
CA MET A 492 -5.16 0.80 28.42
C MET A 492 -4.78 -0.50 29.12
N GLN A 493 -3.80 -1.22 28.58
CA GLN A 493 -3.23 -2.39 29.26
C GLN A 493 -1.70 -2.44 29.15
N LYS A 494 -1.02 -2.81 30.24
CA LYS A 494 0.46 -2.92 30.33
C LYS A 494 1.24 -1.61 30.06
N THR A 495 0.55 -0.46 30.04
CA THR A 495 1.11 0.85 29.67
C THR A 495 1.83 1.52 30.84
N SER A 496 2.86 2.33 30.55
CA SER A 496 3.54 3.16 31.56
C SER A 496 3.13 4.63 31.43
N VAL A 497 2.26 5.13 32.31
CA VAL A 497 1.75 6.52 32.27
C VAL A 497 2.48 7.38 33.30
N THR A 498 3.13 8.45 32.84
CA THR A 498 3.86 9.40 33.69
C THR A 498 2.98 10.52 34.23
N GLY A 499 1.96 10.95 33.49
CA GLY A 499 0.90 11.82 33.99
C GLY A 499 -0.18 11.06 34.77
N SER A 500 -1.34 11.70 34.86
CA SER A 500 -2.55 11.30 35.56
C SER A 500 -3.55 10.67 34.60
N VAL A 501 -4.57 9.97 35.11
CA VAL A 501 -5.66 9.40 34.28
C VAL A 501 -7.00 9.95 34.74
N VAL A 502 -7.70 10.66 33.85
CA VAL A 502 -8.91 11.42 34.19
C VAL A 502 -10.08 11.07 33.27
N ASN A 503 -11.25 10.84 33.86
CA ASN A 503 -12.53 10.75 33.15
C ASN A 503 -13.45 11.91 33.56
N ASN A 504 -13.82 12.78 32.62
CA ASN A 504 -14.53 14.03 32.88
C ASN A 504 -16.02 14.04 32.46
N ASP A 505 -16.47 13.13 31.60
CA ASP A 505 -17.88 12.99 31.16
C ASP A 505 -18.39 11.54 31.39
N ALA A 506 -19.58 11.20 30.86
CA ALA A 506 -20.27 9.93 31.02
C ALA A 506 -19.57 8.70 30.39
N GLY A 507 -18.39 8.87 29.79
CA GLY A 507 -17.60 7.80 29.19
C GLY A 507 -16.91 6.87 30.20
N ALA A 508 -16.08 5.96 29.70
CA ALA A 508 -15.40 4.94 30.51
C ALA A 508 -13.89 4.90 30.28
N VAL A 509 -13.11 4.83 31.36
CA VAL A 509 -11.67 4.56 31.32
C VAL A 509 -11.35 3.25 32.04
N THR A 510 -10.71 2.32 31.35
CA THR A 510 -10.28 1.03 31.92
C THR A 510 -8.77 0.87 31.79
N VAL A 511 -8.08 0.67 32.91
CA VAL A 511 -6.62 0.56 32.99
C VAL A 511 -6.25 -0.79 33.62
N VAL A 512 -5.36 -1.56 32.99
CA VAL A 512 -5.10 -2.97 33.32
C VAL A 512 -3.59 -3.29 33.33
N GLU A 513 -3.05 -3.77 34.45
CA GLU A 513 -1.63 -4.15 34.60
C GLU A 513 -0.62 -3.04 34.23
N SER A 514 -1.08 -1.78 34.22
CA SER A 514 -0.29 -0.58 33.92
C SER A 514 0.36 0.05 35.16
N THR A 515 1.22 1.04 34.95
CA THR A 515 1.66 1.98 36.00
C THR A 515 1.15 3.39 35.71
N VAL A 516 0.75 4.13 36.74
CA VAL A 516 0.31 5.54 36.66
C VAL A 516 1.04 6.35 37.72
N ARG A 517 1.77 7.39 37.32
CA ARG A 517 2.58 8.18 38.25
C ARG A 517 1.89 9.44 38.77
N GLY A 518 0.95 9.98 38.00
CA GLY A 518 -0.01 10.99 38.45
C GLY A 518 -1.15 10.43 39.30
N SER A 519 -2.24 11.20 39.44
CA SER A 519 -3.46 10.74 40.11
C SER A 519 -4.36 9.94 39.16
N VAL A 520 -5.40 9.31 39.71
CA VAL A 520 -6.54 8.80 38.93
C VAL A 520 -7.84 9.38 39.45
N GLU A 521 -8.65 9.97 38.56
CA GLU A 521 -9.81 10.79 38.93
C GLU A 521 -11.01 10.55 38.01
N ASN A 522 -12.20 10.36 38.60
CA ASN A 522 -13.46 10.14 37.87
C ASN A 522 -14.45 11.31 38.09
N SER A 523 -14.08 12.51 37.64
CA SER A 523 -14.93 13.71 37.66
C SER A 523 -16.29 13.48 36.99
N GLY A 524 -16.31 12.67 35.92
CA GLY A 524 -17.51 12.29 35.16
C GLY A 524 -18.51 11.41 35.91
N ARG A 525 -18.19 10.93 37.12
CA ARG A 525 -19.02 9.99 37.91
C ARG A 525 -20.48 10.44 38.06
N ASN A 526 -20.73 11.74 38.24
CA ASN A 526 -22.10 12.28 38.41
C ASN A 526 -22.91 12.31 37.10
N LEU A 527 -22.26 12.12 35.96
CA LEU A 527 -22.87 12.04 34.62
C LEU A 527 -23.07 10.58 34.17
N GLY A 528 -22.61 9.61 34.98
CA GLY A 528 -22.60 8.17 34.67
C GLY A 528 -21.19 7.61 34.40
N GLY A 529 -20.17 8.47 34.36
CA GLY A 529 -18.82 8.09 33.96
C GLY A 529 -18.12 7.10 34.90
N THR A 530 -17.27 6.26 34.33
CA THR A 530 -16.58 5.18 35.06
C THR A 530 -15.07 5.21 34.88
N VAL A 531 -14.33 4.90 35.94
CA VAL A 531 -12.90 4.60 35.89
C VAL A 531 -12.67 3.29 36.61
N THR A 532 -12.07 2.31 35.95
CA THR A 532 -11.75 0.99 36.51
C THR A 532 -10.25 0.72 36.39
N LEU A 533 -9.58 0.50 37.53
CA LEU A 533 -8.16 0.17 37.63
C LEU A 533 -8.01 -1.29 38.02
N ILE A 534 -7.12 -2.04 37.37
CA ILE A 534 -7.05 -3.50 37.53
C ILE A 534 -5.60 -3.94 37.60
N GLY A 535 -5.10 -4.22 38.81
CA GLY A 535 -3.68 -4.50 39.00
C GLY A 535 -2.77 -3.36 38.58
N THR A 536 -3.30 -2.13 38.57
CA THR A 536 -2.60 -0.91 38.19
C THR A 536 -1.99 -0.26 39.42
N ASP A 537 -0.68 -0.07 39.42
CA ASP A 537 0.01 0.67 40.48
C ASP A 537 -0.10 2.18 40.23
N VAL A 538 -0.59 2.94 41.21
CA VAL A 538 -0.81 4.40 41.10
C VAL A 538 -0.01 5.16 42.16
N GLU A 539 0.99 5.95 41.76
CA GLU A 539 1.84 6.71 42.70
C GLU A 539 1.09 7.91 43.31
N GLY A 540 0.31 8.67 42.53
CA GLY A 540 -0.43 9.86 42.98
C GLY A 540 -1.73 9.57 43.74
N GLY A 541 -2.15 8.30 43.81
CA GLY A 541 -3.42 7.87 44.40
C GLY A 541 -4.63 7.97 43.46
N ALA A 542 -5.69 7.23 43.79
CA ALA A 542 -6.90 7.10 42.96
C ALA A 542 -8.17 7.53 43.72
N SER A 543 -9.11 8.17 43.02
CA SER A 543 -10.32 8.77 43.59
C SER A 543 -11.53 8.59 42.67
N ASP A 544 -12.69 8.31 43.27
CA ASP A 544 -13.97 8.02 42.59
C ASP A 544 -13.93 6.91 41.51
N SER A 545 -12.83 6.15 41.47
CA SER A 545 -12.53 5.00 40.61
C SER A 545 -12.78 3.66 41.31
N THR A 546 -13.20 2.66 40.55
CA THR A 546 -13.21 1.25 40.99
C THR A 546 -11.79 0.68 40.96
N VAL A 547 -11.19 0.45 42.12
CA VAL A 547 -9.84 -0.16 42.22
C VAL A 547 -9.98 -1.67 42.46
N LEU A 548 -9.52 -2.46 41.49
CA LEU A 548 -9.49 -3.92 41.51
C LEU A 548 -8.05 -4.43 41.68
N PRO A 549 -7.83 -5.54 42.41
CA PRO A 549 -6.52 -6.17 42.49
C PRO A 549 -6.08 -6.68 41.11
N SER A 550 -4.78 -6.94 40.95
CA SER A 550 -4.29 -7.71 39.80
C SER A 550 -4.98 -9.06 39.72
N VAL A 551 -5.43 -9.43 38.53
CA VAL A 551 -6.15 -10.68 38.30
C VAL A 551 -5.13 -11.80 38.19
N ARG A 552 -4.91 -12.48 39.32
CA ARG A 552 -3.88 -13.51 39.42
C ARG A 552 -4.24 -14.74 38.60
N ASP A 553 -3.25 -15.57 38.34
CA ASP A 553 -3.45 -16.88 37.72
C ASP A 553 -4.56 -17.66 38.44
N ASN A 554 -5.52 -18.16 37.66
CA ASN A 554 -6.71 -18.90 38.10
C ASN A 554 -7.67 -18.10 39.01
N GLN A 555 -7.63 -16.76 38.92
CA GLN A 555 -8.57 -15.85 39.58
C GLN A 555 -9.54 -15.22 38.56
N ILE A 556 -10.74 -14.90 39.03
CA ILE A 556 -11.70 -14.03 38.35
C ILE A 556 -11.94 -12.82 39.25
N VAL A 557 -12.00 -11.62 38.67
CA VAL A 557 -12.48 -10.41 39.35
C VAL A 557 -13.63 -9.82 38.54
N SER A 558 -14.73 -9.48 39.21
CA SER A 558 -15.86 -8.79 38.59
C SER A 558 -15.79 -7.27 38.80
N SER A 559 -16.38 -6.48 37.91
CA SER A 559 -16.38 -5.00 37.97
C SER A 559 -17.00 -4.41 39.25
N ASN A 560 -17.75 -5.21 40.02
CA ASN A 560 -18.27 -4.82 41.35
C ASN A 560 -17.30 -5.12 42.52
N GLY A 561 -16.05 -5.51 42.24
CA GLY A 561 -15.01 -5.77 43.25
C GLY A 561 -14.97 -7.20 43.79
N LYS A 562 -15.92 -8.06 43.43
CA LYS A 562 -16.00 -9.44 43.94
C LYS A 562 -15.09 -10.39 43.16
N THR A 563 -14.31 -11.16 43.90
CA THR A 563 -13.34 -12.13 43.40
C THR A 563 -13.85 -13.57 43.48
N TYR A 564 -13.49 -14.41 42.52
CA TYR A 564 -13.81 -15.83 42.49
C TYR A 564 -12.56 -16.65 42.09
N SER A 565 -12.56 -17.95 42.37
CA SER A 565 -11.57 -18.90 41.83
C SER A 565 -11.96 -19.37 40.42
N SER A 566 -11.03 -19.97 39.67
CA SER A 566 -11.30 -20.42 38.30
C SER A 566 -12.40 -21.49 38.20
N ALA A 567 -12.57 -22.31 39.25
CA ALA A 567 -13.65 -23.29 39.36
C ALA A 567 -15.06 -22.66 39.53
N GLU A 568 -15.12 -21.35 39.82
CA GLU A 568 -16.36 -20.61 40.10
C GLU A 568 -16.84 -19.75 38.91
N LEU A 569 -16.28 -19.90 37.70
CA LEU A 569 -16.66 -19.07 36.53
C LEU A 569 -18.17 -19.02 36.28
N GLY A 570 -18.88 -20.16 36.32
CA GLY A 570 -20.34 -20.18 36.19
C GLY A 570 -21.08 -19.44 37.30
N LYS A 571 -20.50 -19.39 38.51
CA LYS A 571 -21.03 -18.55 39.58
C LYS A 571 -20.74 -17.07 39.34
N ALA A 572 -19.52 -16.74 38.88
CA ALA A 572 -19.15 -15.37 38.53
C ALA A 572 -20.07 -14.79 37.44
N LEU A 573 -20.41 -15.60 36.43
CA LEU A 573 -21.40 -15.27 35.40
C LEU A 573 -22.80 -15.08 35.99
N SER A 574 -23.30 -16.00 36.82
CA SER A 574 -24.62 -15.88 37.46
C SER A 574 -24.77 -14.72 38.47
N ASP A 575 -23.65 -14.21 38.98
CA ASP A 575 -23.58 -13.09 39.93
C ASP A 575 -23.31 -11.74 39.22
N LEU A 576 -23.26 -11.72 37.89
CA LEU A 576 -22.91 -10.55 37.08
C LEU A 576 -24.18 -9.79 36.62
N PRO A 577 -24.33 -8.48 36.91
CA PRO A 577 -25.42 -7.69 36.36
C PRO A 577 -25.19 -7.34 34.88
N ALA A 578 -26.26 -6.94 34.17
CA ALA A 578 -26.16 -6.19 32.92
C ALA A 578 -25.20 -4.98 33.07
N GLY A 579 -24.40 -4.70 32.03
CA GLY A 579 -23.31 -3.73 32.10
C GLY A 579 -22.11 -4.16 32.96
N GLY A 580 -22.07 -5.41 33.43
CA GLY A 580 -20.99 -5.96 34.26
C GLY A 580 -19.83 -6.53 33.45
N THR A 581 -18.63 -6.46 34.02
CA THR A 581 -17.42 -7.06 33.42
C THR A 581 -16.87 -8.17 34.30
N LEU A 582 -16.45 -9.29 33.70
CA LEU A 582 -15.52 -10.24 34.32
C LEU A 582 -14.14 -10.09 33.71
N TYR A 583 -13.12 -10.03 34.57
CA TYR A 583 -11.71 -10.07 34.23
C TYR A 583 -11.14 -11.40 34.72
N LEU A 584 -10.58 -12.19 33.80
CA LEU A 584 -10.05 -13.53 34.03
C LEU A 584 -8.52 -13.50 33.93
N GLY A 585 -7.84 -14.08 34.90
CA GLY A 585 -6.38 -14.20 34.89
C GLY A 585 -5.92 -15.39 34.05
N LYS A 586 -4.60 -15.60 33.94
CA LYS A 586 -4.02 -16.73 33.21
C LYS A 586 -4.36 -18.07 33.89
N GLY A 587 -4.39 -19.17 33.15
CA GLY A 587 -4.78 -20.50 33.65
C GLY A 587 -6.15 -20.95 33.13
N THR A 588 -6.73 -21.97 33.77
CA THR A 588 -7.86 -22.74 33.20
C THR A 588 -9.12 -22.65 34.06
N PHE A 589 -10.22 -22.25 33.42
CA PHE A 589 -11.54 -22.03 33.99
C PHE A 589 -12.45 -23.17 33.53
N ALA A 590 -12.30 -24.31 34.19
CA ALA A 590 -12.93 -25.56 33.77
C ALA A 590 -14.42 -25.65 34.20
N ALA A 591 -15.28 -26.10 33.29
CA ALA A 591 -16.65 -26.47 33.60
C ALA A 591 -16.71 -27.75 34.45
N SER A 592 -17.74 -27.82 35.29
CA SER A 592 -18.00 -28.90 36.26
C SER A 592 -19.41 -29.50 36.14
N GLY A 593 -20.26 -28.90 35.31
CA GLY A 593 -21.64 -29.30 35.09
C GLY A 593 -22.25 -28.68 33.84
N ILE A 594 -23.36 -29.26 33.38
CA ILE A 594 -24.16 -28.71 32.27
C ILE A 594 -24.81 -27.38 32.67
N ASN A 595 -25.11 -26.54 31.68
CA ASN A 595 -25.70 -25.20 31.83
C ASN A 595 -24.88 -24.25 32.75
N GLN A 596 -23.56 -24.47 32.90
CA GLN A 596 -22.74 -23.67 33.82
C GLN A 596 -22.21 -22.35 33.22
N PHE A 597 -21.84 -22.30 31.94
CA PHE A 597 -21.25 -21.11 31.30
C PHE A 597 -22.27 -20.42 30.39
N LEU A 598 -23.25 -19.81 31.04
CA LEU A 598 -24.36 -19.08 30.43
C LEU A 598 -24.26 -17.58 30.79
N ILE A 599 -24.50 -16.72 29.81
CA ILE A 599 -24.95 -15.33 30.00
C ILE A 599 -26.43 -15.32 29.60
N ASP A 600 -27.33 -15.13 30.57
CA ASP A 600 -28.79 -15.18 30.38
C ASP A 600 -29.34 -13.83 29.87
N ALA A 601 -30.57 -13.84 29.37
CA ALA A 601 -31.16 -12.75 28.58
C ALA A 601 -31.47 -11.44 29.34
N ASP A 602 -31.22 -11.38 30.66
CA ASP A 602 -31.27 -10.15 31.46
C ASP A 602 -29.87 -9.51 31.69
N GLN A 603 -28.81 -10.09 31.11
CA GLN A 603 -27.41 -9.69 31.31
C GLN A 603 -26.82 -8.90 30.10
N SER A 604 -27.60 -8.09 29.40
CA SER A 604 -27.13 -7.34 28.22
C SER A 604 -26.01 -6.32 28.53
N ASN A 605 -25.17 -6.02 27.54
CA ASN A 605 -23.99 -5.14 27.63
C ASN A 605 -22.90 -5.66 28.60
N VAL A 606 -22.76 -6.98 28.74
CA VAL A 606 -21.73 -7.63 29.56
C VAL A 606 -20.41 -7.81 28.79
N THR A 607 -19.28 -7.69 29.49
CA THR A 607 -17.94 -7.94 28.94
C THR A 607 -17.22 -9.07 29.69
N ILE A 608 -16.60 -10.01 28.98
CA ILE A 608 -15.71 -11.05 29.54
C ILE A 608 -14.32 -10.88 28.93
N ARG A 609 -13.33 -10.45 29.73
CA ARG A 609 -11.97 -10.13 29.27
C ARG A 609 -10.93 -11.06 29.93
N GLY A 610 -10.06 -11.66 29.14
CA GLY A 610 -8.89 -12.40 29.63
C GLY A 610 -7.55 -11.70 29.42
N GLN A 611 -6.47 -12.47 29.47
CA GLN A 611 -5.08 -12.06 29.26
C GLN A 611 -4.42 -12.80 28.07
N GLY A 612 -5.13 -12.86 26.94
CA GLY A 612 -4.78 -13.64 25.74
C GLY A 612 -4.98 -15.15 25.93
N ASP A 613 -4.41 -15.95 25.02
CA ASP A 613 -4.51 -17.42 24.99
C ASP A 613 -4.09 -18.13 26.28
N ALA A 614 -3.30 -17.46 27.13
CA ALA A 614 -2.97 -17.94 28.46
C ALA A 614 -4.19 -18.02 29.41
N THR A 615 -5.32 -17.41 29.06
CA THR A 615 -6.61 -17.48 29.77
C THR A 615 -7.55 -18.44 29.03
N VAL A 616 -7.76 -19.64 29.59
CA VAL A 616 -8.48 -20.73 28.90
C VAL A 616 -9.77 -21.09 29.62
N ILE A 617 -10.92 -20.82 28.99
CA ILE A 617 -12.22 -21.36 29.41
C ILE A 617 -12.35 -22.77 28.81
N ASP A 618 -12.23 -23.80 29.65
CA ASP A 618 -12.40 -25.20 29.23
C ASP A 618 -13.81 -25.66 29.57
N THR A 619 -14.67 -25.80 28.56
CA THR A 619 -16.05 -26.25 28.75
C THR A 619 -16.14 -27.76 28.94
N GLY A 620 -15.02 -28.49 28.82
CA GLY A 620 -14.96 -29.94 28.94
C GLY A 620 -15.92 -30.64 27.97
N SER A 621 -16.53 -31.73 28.45
CA SER A 621 -17.64 -32.42 27.79
C SER A 621 -19.02 -31.86 28.17
N TYR A 622 -19.07 -30.72 28.86
CA TYR A 622 -20.31 -30.08 29.29
C TYR A 622 -20.82 -29.10 28.23
N SER A 623 -22.13 -28.86 28.27
CA SER A 623 -22.79 -27.90 27.38
C SER A 623 -23.94 -27.18 28.08
N VAL A 624 -24.30 -26.04 27.52
CA VAL A 624 -25.47 -25.23 27.84
C VAL A 624 -26.54 -25.47 26.77
N TYR A 625 -27.74 -25.82 27.21
CA TYR A 625 -28.90 -26.20 26.37
C TYR A 625 -28.64 -27.30 25.33
N GLY A 626 -27.51 -28.03 25.41
CA GLY A 626 -27.08 -28.99 24.40
C GLY A 626 -26.45 -28.39 23.14
N GLN A 627 -26.20 -27.07 23.10
CA GLN A 627 -25.84 -26.35 21.85
C GLN A 627 -24.46 -25.68 21.88
N ALA A 628 -23.91 -25.38 23.06
CA ALA A 628 -22.58 -24.78 23.16
C ALA A 628 -21.89 -25.07 24.49
N GLY A 629 -20.57 -25.00 24.50
CA GLY A 629 -19.78 -25.03 25.72
C GLY A 629 -19.93 -23.74 26.53
N PHE A 630 -19.90 -22.59 25.86
CA PHE A 630 -20.25 -21.27 26.38
C PHE A 630 -21.45 -20.70 25.60
N PHE A 631 -22.46 -20.17 26.27
CA PHE A 631 -23.69 -19.68 25.63
C PHE A 631 -24.01 -18.23 26.03
N VAL A 632 -24.38 -17.41 25.04
CA VAL A 632 -24.68 -15.99 25.19
C VAL A 632 -26.10 -15.71 24.71
N GLY A 633 -26.98 -15.33 25.65
CA GLY A 633 -28.40 -15.08 25.42
C GLY A 633 -28.84 -13.62 25.50
N ALA A 634 -27.90 -12.67 25.55
CA ALA A 634 -28.16 -11.26 25.79
C ALA A 634 -27.54 -10.34 24.72
N ASP A 635 -28.03 -9.11 24.64
CA ASP A 635 -27.62 -8.09 23.67
C ASP A 635 -26.25 -7.47 24.02
N ASN A 636 -25.50 -7.00 23.01
CA ASN A 636 -24.26 -6.23 23.15
C ASN A 636 -23.18 -6.91 24.02
N VAL A 637 -23.09 -8.24 24.02
CA VAL A 637 -22.10 -8.95 24.83
C VAL A 637 -20.74 -9.00 24.13
N THR A 638 -19.69 -8.56 24.83
CA THR A 638 -18.29 -8.62 24.38
C THR A 638 -17.55 -9.74 25.08
N ILE A 639 -16.80 -10.55 24.33
CA ILE A 639 -15.85 -11.52 24.88
C ILE A 639 -14.51 -11.29 24.18
N GLU A 640 -13.44 -11.10 24.94
CA GLU A 640 -12.16 -10.66 24.36
C GLU A 640 -10.90 -11.11 25.09
N ASN A 641 -9.79 -11.18 24.34
CA ASN A 641 -8.45 -11.54 24.81
C ASN A 641 -8.44 -12.87 25.61
N LEU A 642 -9.06 -13.94 25.12
CA LEU A 642 -9.10 -15.25 25.80
C LEU A 642 -9.32 -16.42 24.84
N LYS A 643 -9.17 -17.64 25.37
CA LYS A 643 -9.36 -18.90 24.65
C LYS A 643 -10.56 -19.68 25.19
N ILE A 644 -11.38 -20.25 24.31
CA ILE A 644 -12.51 -21.14 24.65
C ILE A 644 -12.31 -22.51 24.00
N VAL A 645 -12.25 -23.55 24.84
CA VAL A 645 -12.01 -24.94 24.42
C VAL A 645 -13.22 -25.80 24.79
N SER A 646 -13.74 -26.58 23.84
CA SER A 646 -14.78 -27.58 24.09
C SER A 646 -14.33 -28.97 23.62
N THR A 647 -14.35 -29.92 24.56
CA THR A 647 -14.03 -31.34 24.33
C THR A 647 -15.29 -32.21 24.26
N SER A 648 -16.45 -31.59 24.03
CA SER A 648 -17.72 -32.29 23.80
C SER A 648 -17.61 -33.35 22.69
N ALA A 649 -18.17 -34.53 22.98
CA ALA A 649 -18.35 -35.59 21.99
C ALA A 649 -19.63 -35.40 21.14
N ASP A 650 -20.53 -34.52 21.57
CA ASP A 650 -21.77 -34.20 20.86
C ASP A 650 -21.49 -33.12 19.77
N PRO A 651 -21.71 -33.42 18.48
CA PRO A 651 -21.44 -32.49 17.39
C PRO A 651 -22.42 -31.30 17.32
N ASN A 652 -23.44 -31.26 18.16
CA ASN A 652 -24.33 -30.09 18.28
C ASN A 652 -23.76 -29.01 19.21
N VAL A 653 -22.74 -29.34 20.00
CA VAL A 653 -22.11 -28.43 20.96
C VAL A 653 -20.96 -27.68 20.31
N SER A 654 -21.17 -26.40 20.01
CA SER A 654 -20.13 -25.47 19.53
C SER A 654 -19.21 -25.03 20.68
N ALA A 655 -18.01 -24.49 20.43
CA ALA A 655 -17.20 -23.91 21.52
C ALA A 655 -17.95 -22.73 22.17
N ILE A 656 -18.47 -21.82 21.35
CA ILE A 656 -19.37 -20.74 21.78
C ILE A 656 -20.61 -20.61 20.88
N LYS A 657 -21.75 -20.22 21.45
CA LYS A 657 -22.96 -19.80 20.72
C LYS A 657 -23.55 -18.49 21.26
N PHE A 658 -23.94 -17.60 20.34
CA PHE A 658 -24.82 -16.47 20.60
C PHE A 658 -26.22 -16.81 20.08
N SER A 659 -27.24 -16.72 20.93
CA SER A 659 -28.66 -16.87 20.57
C SER A 659 -29.55 -16.57 21.77
N TYR A 660 -30.67 -15.86 21.60
CA TYR A 660 -31.54 -15.43 22.71
C TYR A 660 -32.00 -16.58 23.65
N GLY A 661 -32.10 -17.81 23.15
CA GLY A 661 -32.32 -19.06 23.92
C GLY A 661 -33.69 -19.22 24.60
N ASN A 662 -34.38 -18.11 24.87
CA ASN A 662 -35.66 -18.03 25.55
C ASN A 662 -36.86 -17.98 24.58
N THR A 663 -38.09 -18.10 25.13
CA THR A 663 -39.34 -18.05 24.34
C THR A 663 -40.27 -16.93 24.82
N PRO A 664 -40.99 -16.21 23.91
CA PRO A 664 -40.89 -16.29 22.45
C PRO A 664 -39.50 -15.87 21.95
N TYR A 665 -39.06 -16.46 20.84
CA TYR A 665 -37.75 -16.19 20.25
C TYR A 665 -37.67 -14.76 19.72
N ARG A 666 -36.47 -14.17 19.75
CA ARG A 666 -36.12 -12.92 19.07
C ARG A 666 -34.67 -12.94 18.62
N VAL A 667 -34.33 -12.03 17.71
CA VAL A 667 -32.95 -11.67 17.38
C VAL A 667 -32.34 -10.83 18.52
N LEU A 668 -31.06 -11.06 18.81
CA LEU A 668 -30.24 -10.26 19.71
C LEU A 668 -29.68 -9.03 18.97
N GLN A 669 -29.54 -7.91 19.68
CA GLN A 669 -28.92 -6.71 19.13
C GLN A 669 -27.45 -6.67 19.58
N GLY A 670 -26.52 -6.67 18.64
CA GLY A 670 -25.09 -6.56 18.88
C GLY A 670 -24.41 -7.75 19.54
N GLY A 671 -23.13 -7.93 19.24
CA GLY A 671 -22.23 -8.85 19.93
C GLY A 671 -20.80 -8.72 19.42
N THR A 672 -19.81 -9.10 20.21
CA THR A 672 -18.39 -8.99 19.81
C THR A 672 -17.55 -10.14 20.33
N LEU A 673 -16.79 -10.77 19.42
CA LEU A 673 -15.62 -11.57 19.75
C LEU A 673 -14.37 -10.82 19.29
N ARG A 674 -13.48 -10.43 20.22
CA ARG A 674 -12.23 -9.72 19.89
C ARG A 674 -10.98 -10.43 20.41
N ASN A 675 -10.03 -10.78 19.54
CA ASN A 675 -8.81 -11.50 19.94
C ASN A 675 -9.15 -12.78 20.74
N VAL A 676 -10.04 -13.61 20.20
CA VAL A 676 -10.57 -14.81 20.86
C VAL A 676 -10.17 -16.06 20.12
N THR A 677 -9.52 -16.99 20.81
CA THR A 677 -9.13 -18.29 20.25
C THR A 677 -10.19 -19.35 20.57
N LEU A 678 -10.65 -20.09 19.56
CA LEU A 678 -11.72 -21.09 19.67
C LEU A 678 -11.21 -22.48 19.28
N SER A 679 -11.60 -23.50 20.05
CA SER A 679 -11.21 -24.89 19.78
C SER A 679 -12.34 -25.84 20.13
N CYS A 680 -12.99 -26.45 19.12
CA CYS A 680 -14.04 -27.45 19.31
C CYS A 680 -13.69 -28.78 18.63
N GLY A 681 -13.78 -29.89 19.36
CA GLY A 681 -13.46 -31.21 18.81
C GLY A 681 -14.52 -31.85 17.91
N LYS A 682 -15.78 -31.37 17.93
CA LYS A 682 -16.93 -32.01 17.26
C LYS A 682 -18.03 -31.09 16.72
N GLY A 683 -18.32 -29.96 17.37
CA GLY A 683 -19.23 -28.94 16.86
C GLY A 683 -18.50 -27.84 16.08
N HIS A 684 -19.11 -26.65 16.03
CA HIS A 684 -18.54 -25.46 15.39
C HIS A 684 -17.57 -24.73 16.33
N GLY A 685 -16.75 -23.82 15.80
CA GLY A 685 -16.03 -22.84 16.63
C GLY A 685 -17.01 -21.85 17.26
N ALA A 686 -17.43 -20.87 16.46
CA ALA A 686 -18.51 -19.94 16.81
C ALA A 686 -19.85 -20.35 16.16
N ASN A 687 -20.96 -20.00 16.81
CA ASN A 687 -22.33 -20.19 16.30
C ASN A 687 -23.16 -18.94 16.59
N ILE A 688 -23.53 -18.18 15.56
CA ILE A 688 -24.19 -16.87 15.65
C ILE A 688 -25.62 -17.02 15.16
N HIS A 689 -26.54 -17.38 16.07
CA HIS A 689 -27.91 -17.81 15.73
C HIS A 689 -28.97 -16.83 16.26
N GLY A 690 -29.25 -15.78 15.49
CA GLY A 690 -30.15 -14.69 15.86
C GLY A 690 -29.41 -13.54 16.49
N VAL A 691 -28.45 -12.95 15.77
CA VAL A 691 -27.76 -11.71 16.17
C VAL A 691 -27.71 -10.74 14.99
N ASP A 692 -27.98 -9.48 15.27
CA ASP A 692 -28.00 -8.36 14.33
C ASP A 692 -26.88 -7.38 14.73
N GLY A 693 -25.94 -7.08 13.83
CA GLY A 693 -24.72 -6.32 14.13
C GLY A 693 -23.68 -7.09 14.97
N MET A 694 -23.38 -8.34 14.59
CA MET A 694 -22.34 -9.16 15.25
C MET A 694 -20.95 -8.88 14.66
N LEU A 695 -19.95 -8.60 15.50
CA LEU A 695 -18.55 -8.44 15.08
C LEU A 695 -17.65 -9.59 15.53
N LEU A 696 -16.89 -10.18 14.60
CA LEU A 696 -15.77 -11.07 14.86
C LEU A 696 -14.49 -10.40 14.34
N ASP A 697 -13.55 -10.13 15.24
CA ASP A 697 -12.39 -9.26 15.02
C ASP A 697 -11.16 -9.89 15.70
N GLY A 698 -10.20 -10.41 14.94
CA GLY A 698 -9.04 -11.11 15.53
C GLY A 698 -9.39 -12.49 16.09
N VAL A 699 -10.42 -13.16 15.58
CA VAL A 699 -10.83 -14.50 16.07
C VAL A 699 -9.92 -15.57 15.44
N THR A 700 -9.40 -16.49 16.24
CA THR A 700 -8.57 -17.62 15.77
C THR A 700 -9.25 -18.94 16.08
N VAL A 701 -9.72 -19.68 15.08
CA VAL A 701 -10.25 -21.05 15.31
C VAL A 701 -9.13 -22.06 15.07
N GLU A 702 -8.52 -22.59 16.13
CA GLU A 702 -7.49 -23.64 16.02
C GLU A 702 -8.04 -24.97 15.51
N LYS A 703 -9.32 -25.23 15.82
CA LYS A 703 -9.95 -26.53 15.62
C LYS A 703 -11.46 -26.42 15.60
N THR A 704 -12.08 -27.08 14.63
CA THR A 704 -13.52 -27.29 14.58
C THR A 704 -13.83 -28.73 14.15
N GLY A 705 -14.99 -29.24 14.56
CA GLY A 705 -15.53 -30.52 14.06
C GLY A 705 -16.51 -30.35 12.89
N LYS A 706 -16.98 -29.13 12.64
CA LYS A 706 -17.93 -28.78 11.56
C LYS A 706 -17.40 -27.61 10.73
N LEU A 707 -17.84 -26.39 11.04
CA LEU A 707 -17.44 -25.10 10.45
C LEU A 707 -16.68 -24.30 11.49
N SER A 708 -15.79 -23.39 11.09
CA SER A 708 -15.13 -22.49 12.04
C SER A 708 -16.12 -21.46 12.59
N ILE A 709 -16.96 -20.90 11.72
CA ILE A 709 -18.10 -20.03 12.07
C ILE A 709 -19.39 -20.61 11.47
N SER A 710 -20.47 -20.65 12.25
CA SER A 710 -21.83 -20.93 11.76
C SER A 710 -22.72 -19.74 12.05
N VAL A 711 -23.57 -19.35 11.10
CA VAL A 711 -24.46 -18.19 11.16
C VAL A 711 -25.88 -18.62 10.82
N ALA A 712 -26.90 -18.08 11.50
CA ALA A 712 -28.31 -18.40 11.23
C ALA A 712 -29.25 -17.32 11.76
N ASN A 713 -30.26 -16.90 11.00
CA ASN A 713 -31.24 -15.88 11.41
C ASN A 713 -30.62 -14.55 11.88
N SER A 714 -29.42 -14.22 11.38
CA SER A 714 -28.55 -13.15 11.90
C SER A 714 -28.33 -12.11 10.79
N PRO A 715 -29.08 -10.98 10.79
CA PRO A 715 -29.16 -10.08 9.65
C PRO A 715 -27.85 -9.42 9.21
N GLU A 716 -26.88 -9.27 10.11
CA GLU A 716 -25.59 -8.63 9.83
C GLU A 716 -24.50 -9.23 10.73
N VAL A 717 -23.44 -9.79 10.13
CA VAL A 717 -22.30 -10.40 10.82
C VAL A 717 -20.99 -10.06 10.12
N THR A 718 -20.20 -9.13 10.68
CA THR A 718 -18.88 -8.75 10.16
C THR A 718 -17.79 -9.68 10.68
N VAL A 719 -16.91 -10.14 9.79
CA VAL A 719 -15.76 -11.00 10.09
C VAL A 719 -14.50 -10.36 9.49
N ARG A 720 -13.59 -9.89 10.35
CA ARG A 720 -12.29 -9.31 9.95
C ARG A 720 -11.16 -9.80 10.84
N ASN A 721 -9.91 -9.68 10.37
CA ASN A 721 -8.70 -10.12 11.08
C ASN A 721 -8.74 -11.60 11.57
N THR A 722 -9.57 -12.46 10.97
CA THR A 722 -9.99 -13.75 11.54
C THR A 722 -9.33 -14.94 10.84
N ALA A 723 -8.71 -15.82 11.63
CA ALA A 723 -8.10 -17.06 11.18
C ALA A 723 -9.01 -18.27 11.50
N THR A 724 -9.14 -19.21 10.57
CA THR A 724 -10.00 -20.40 10.72
C THR A 724 -9.23 -21.72 10.72
N ALA A 725 -9.92 -22.83 10.97
CA ALA A 725 -9.39 -24.18 10.81
C ALA A 725 -10.18 -25.01 9.80
N ALA A 726 -9.47 -25.90 9.08
CA ALA A 726 -10.03 -26.93 8.24
C ALA A 726 -11.01 -27.81 9.05
N GLY A 727 -12.28 -27.79 8.63
CA GLY A 727 -13.39 -28.34 9.40
C GLY A 727 -13.97 -29.61 8.80
N GLY A 728 -14.68 -30.40 9.62
CA GLY A 728 -15.32 -31.63 9.17
C GLY A 728 -16.45 -31.44 8.15
N TRP A 729 -16.81 -30.20 7.81
CA TRP A 729 -17.77 -29.84 6.76
C TRP A 729 -17.11 -29.25 5.49
N GLY A 730 -15.78 -29.08 5.45
CA GLY A 730 -15.08 -28.58 4.26
C GLY A 730 -15.33 -27.10 3.93
N SER A 731 -15.67 -26.28 4.92
CA SER A 731 -15.91 -24.85 4.75
C SER A 731 -15.57 -24.09 6.04
N ASP A 732 -15.14 -22.84 5.88
CA ASP A 732 -14.73 -21.94 6.96
C ASP A 732 -15.93 -21.36 7.70
N ILE A 733 -16.86 -20.77 6.93
CA ILE A 733 -18.08 -20.11 7.42
C ILE A 733 -19.28 -20.81 6.78
N GLY A 734 -20.44 -20.82 7.45
CA GLY A 734 -21.66 -21.29 6.81
C GLY A 734 -22.96 -20.73 7.38
N VAL A 735 -23.91 -20.43 6.50
CA VAL A 735 -25.26 -19.96 6.79
C VAL A 735 -26.22 -21.16 6.87
N MET A 736 -26.81 -21.38 8.05
CA MET A 736 -27.82 -22.42 8.29
C MET A 736 -29.22 -21.88 7.99
N TYR A 737 -30.10 -22.73 7.47
CA TYR A 737 -31.46 -22.35 7.08
C TYR A 737 -32.44 -23.50 7.27
N THR A 738 -33.72 -23.21 7.54
CA THR A 738 -34.81 -24.19 7.55
C THR A 738 -36.11 -23.51 7.14
N GLU A 739 -36.69 -23.94 6.02
CA GLU A 739 -37.91 -23.34 5.47
C GLU A 739 -39.10 -23.44 6.44
N GLY A 740 -39.74 -22.31 6.72
CA GLY A 740 -40.96 -22.24 7.54
C GLY A 740 -40.76 -22.31 9.06
N ASP A 741 -39.52 -22.28 9.57
CA ASP A 741 -39.23 -22.17 11.00
C ASP A 741 -38.89 -20.72 11.39
N SER A 742 -39.61 -20.18 12.37
CA SER A 742 -39.36 -18.88 13.01
C SER A 742 -37.93 -18.70 13.56
N ALA A 743 -37.21 -19.79 13.85
CA ALA A 743 -35.80 -19.74 14.24
C ALA A 743 -34.85 -19.42 13.08
N TYR A 744 -35.35 -19.25 11.85
CA TYR A 744 -34.63 -18.90 10.61
C TYR A 744 -35.45 -17.92 9.73
N GLU A 745 -36.27 -17.07 10.35
CA GLU A 745 -37.21 -16.16 9.65
C GLU A 745 -36.50 -15.02 8.88
N ASN A 746 -35.37 -14.54 9.38
CA ASN A 746 -34.57 -13.49 8.74
C ASN A 746 -33.47 -14.10 7.86
N VAL A 747 -33.18 -13.42 6.75
CA VAL A 747 -31.95 -13.67 5.96
C VAL A 747 -30.74 -13.46 6.87
N SER A 748 -29.65 -14.19 6.60
CA SER A 748 -28.37 -13.96 7.26
C SER A 748 -27.34 -13.50 6.24
N HIS A 749 -26.58 -12.47 6.60
CA HIS A 749 -25.56 -11.83 5.77
C HIS A 749 -24.24 -11.81 6.55
N VAL A 750 -23.19 -12.32 5.91
CA VAL A 750 -21.82 -12.27 6.41
C VAL A 750 -21.03 -11.24 5.59
N ILE A 751 -20.47 -10.25 6.27
CA ILE A 751 -19.59 -9.23 5.68
C ILE A 751 -18.15 -9.64 5.98
N LEU A 752 -17.35 -9.84 4.94
CA LEU A 752 -15.93 -10.20 5.04
C LEU A 752 -15.10 -8.91 4.94
N GLY A 753 -14.56 -8.46 6.07
CA GLY A 753 -13.56 -7.39 6.07
C GLY A 753 -12.16 -7.93 5.80
N SER A 754 -11.17 -7.04 5.80
CA SER A 754 -9.78 -7.40 5.50
C SER A 754 -9.08 -8.21 6.61
N GLY A 755 -7.89 -8.74 6.28
CA GLY A 755 -7.00 -9.42 7.23
C GLY A 755 -7.41 -10.84 7.63
N ASN A 756 -8.38 -11.44 6.93
CA ASN A 756 -8.83 -12.80 7.19
C ASN A 756 -7.85 -13.86 6.63
N ASN A 757 -7.77 -15.03 7.29
CA ASN A 757 -6.93 -16.16 6.87
C ASN A 757 -7.75 -17.46 6.92
N PHE A 758 -8.23 -17.89 5.76
CA PHE A 758 -9.23 -18.94 5.64
C PHE A 758 -8.63 -20.31 5.29
N ALA A 759 -8.67 -21.24 6.24
CA ALA A 759 -8.05 -22.57 6.15
C ALA A 759 -8.75 -23.59 5.22
N ASN A 760 -9.93 -23.27 4.67
CA ASN A 760 -10.53 -23.99 3.54
C ASN A 760 -10.51 -23.08 2.28
N ASN A 761 -9.50 -22.22 2.16
CA ASN A 761 -9.26 -21.27 1.07
C ASN A 761 -10.42 -20.28 0.82
N GLY A 762 -11.18 -19.93 1.85
CA GLY A 762 -12.33 -19.04 1.73
C GLY A 762 -13.58 -19.73 1.20
N THR A 763 -13.65 -21.07 1.30
CA THR A 763 -14.87 -21.83 0.99
C THR A 763 -15.90 -21.60 2.10
N PHE A 764 -17.09 -21.13 1.74
CA PHE A 764 -18.22 -20.95 2.63
C PHE A 764 -19.45 -21.76 2.18
N TYR A 765 -20.43 -21.90 3.06
CA TYR A 765 -21.55 -22.84 2.89
C TYR A 765 -22.91 -22.17 3.08
N SER A 766 -23.94 -22.59 2.35
CA SER A 766 -25.33 -22.21 2.64
C SER A 766 -26.30 -23.38 2.54
N GLU A 767 -27.24 -23.44 3.49
CA GLU A 767 -28.38 -24.37 3.44
C GLU A 767 -29.60 -23.77 2.74
N TYR A 768 -29.51 -22.53 2.26
CA TYR A 768 -30.58 -21.92 1.48
C TYR A 768 -30.57 -22.47 0.04
N THR A 769 -31.65 -23.12 -0.38
CA THR A 769 -31.78 -23.78 -1.70
C THR A 769 -32.85 -23.12 -2.58
N GLY A 770 -33.02 -21.80 -2.45
CA GLY A 770 -34.06 -21.07 -3.19
C GLY A 770 -33.58 -20.64 -4.57
N ASN A 771 -33.91 -21.41 -5.61
CA ASN A 771 -33.54 -21.15 -7.02
C ASN A 771 -34.20 -19.89 -7.64
N LYS A 772 -34.67 -18.93 -6.84
CA LYS A 772 -35.17 -17.65 -7.32
C LYS A 772 -34.13 -16.57 -7.07
N ILE A 773 -33.57 -16.10 -8.18
CA ILE A 773 -32.93 -14.79 -8.30
C ILE A 773 -33.80 -13.74 -7.60
N GLY A 774 -33.20 -12.97 -6.69
CA GLY A 774 -33.88 -11.98 -5.86
C GLY A 774 -34.54 -12.52 -4.58
N SER A 775 -34.35 -13.78 -4.18
CA SER A 775 -34.70 -14.27 -2.82
C SER A 775 -33.51 -14.73 -1.97
N SER A 776 -32.28 -14.58 -2.46
CA SER A 776 -31.02 -14.99 -1.81
C SER A 776 -30.00 -13.86 -1.59
N GLN A 777 -30.41 -12.58 -1.72
CA GLN A 777 -29.48 -11.44 -1.82
C GLN A 777 -28.34 -11.48 -0.80
N GLY A 778 -27.10 -11.59 -1.29
CA GLY A 778 -25.91 -11.20 -0.54
C GLY A 778 -25.69 -11.93 0.78
N GLN A 779 -25.88 -13.26 0.84
CA GLN A 779 -25.58 -14.01 2.07
C GLN A 779 -24.10 -13.89 2.50
N PHE A 780 -23.22 -13.60 1.55
CA PHE A 780 -21.82 -13.24 1.75
C PHE A 780 -21.48 -12.03 0.87
N THR A 781 -20.72 -11.07 1.39
CA THR A 781 -20.08 -9.97 0.64
C THR A 781 -18.67 -9.73 1.18
N SER A 782 -17.77 -9.15 0.38
CA SER A 782 -16.51 -8.60 0.88
C SER A 782 -16.55 -7.07 0.97
N GLU A 783 -15.71 -6.50 1.82
CA GLU A 783 -15.34 -5.08 1.86
C GLU A 783 -14.09 -4.78 1.01
N GLU A 784 -13.38 -5.82 0.55
CA GLU A 784 -12.16 -5.72 -0.27
C GLU A 784 -12.48 -5.37 -1.74
N GLU A 785 -11.63 -4.56 -2.36
CA GLU A 785 -11.91 -3.86 -3.64
C GLU A 785 -12.15 -4.82 -4.83
N ASP A 786 -11.43 -5.95 -4.86
CA ASP A 786 -11.58 -7.07 -5.82
C ASP A 786 -12.36 -8.28 -5.24
N GLY A 787 -13.00 -8.10 -4.08
CA GLY A 787 -13.50 -9.15 -3.19
C GLY A 787 -14.84 -9.77 -3.58
N MET A 788 -14.96 -10.29 -4.79
CA MET A 788 -16.16 -11.01 -5.23
C MET A 788 -16.29 -12.37 -4.54
N VAL A 789 -17.48 -12.67 -4.00
CA VAL A 789 -17.80 -13.98 -3.41
C VAL A 789 -18.70 -14.76 -4.37
N TYR A 790 -18.15 -15.81 -4.97
CA TYR A 790 -18.80 -16.56 -6.03
C TYR A 790 -19.59 -17.75 -5.49
N ARG A 791 -20.77 -18.00 -6.04
CA ARG A 791 -21.70 -19.07 -5.67
C ARG A 791 -21.54 -20.26 -6.61
N LEU A 792 -21.22 -21.44 -6.09
CA LEU A 792 -21.13 -22.70 -6.81
C LEU A 792 -22.44 -23.49 -6.64
N PRO A 793 -23.04 -24.04 -7.72
CA PRO A 793 -24.14 -25.00 -7.62
C PRO A 793 -23.61 -26.42 -7.38
N ASP A 794 -23.85 -26.99 -6.18
CA ASP A 794 -23.48 -28.38 -5.87
C ASP A 794 -24.58 -29.35 -6.34
N GLU A 795 -24.37 -30.01 -7.48
CA GLU A 795 -25.29 -31.03 -8.02
C GLU A 795 -25.40 -32.31 -7.17
N GLN A 796 -24.41 -32.62 -6.33
CA GLN A 796 -24.39 -33.84 -5.51
C GLN A 796 -25.15 -33.65 -4.18
N LEU A 797 -25.15 -32.44 -3.62
CA LEU A 797 -25.85 -32.11 -2.37
C LEU A 797 -27.14 -31.31 -2.57
N GLY A 798 -27.35 -30.69 -3.73
CA GLY A 798 -28.52 -29.83 -4.00
C GLY A 798 -28.51 -28.54 -3.18
N LYS A 799 -27.32 -27.94 -2.99
CA LYS A 799 -27.07 -26.77 -2.14
C LYS A 799 -26.15 -25.77 -2.85
N TYR A 800 -25.97 -24.59 -2.26
CA TYR A 800 -24.98 -23.61 -2.70
C TYR A 800 -23.77 -23.59 -1.78
N VAL A 801 -22.59 -23.74 -2.38
CA VAL A 801 -21.29 -23.39 -1.78
C VAL A 801 -20.94 -21.99 -2.25
N TYR A 802 -20.20 -21.23 -1.45
CA TYR A 802 -19.67 -19.91 -1.82
C TYR A 802 -18.14 -19.95 -1.70
N THR A 803 -17.42 -19.08 -2.41
CA THR A 803 -15.95 -19.03 -2.32
C THR A 803 -15.40 -17.64 -2.63
N THR A 804 -14.26 -17.30 -2.04
CA THR A 804 -13.38 -16.21 -2.52
C THR A 804 -12.30 -16.70 -3.50
N GLN A 805 -12.24 -18.01 -3.80
CA GLN A 805 -11.33 -18.51 -4.83
C GLN A 805 -11.75 -18.03 -6.22
N ILE A 806 -10.77 -17.63 -7.02
CA ILE A 806 -10.98 -17.08 -8.36
C ILE A 806 -11.57 -18.18 -9.29
N PRO A 807 -12.68 -17.91 -10.01
CA PRO A 807 -13.25 -18.83 -10.99
C PRO A 807 -12.39 -18.95 -12.24
N ARG A 808 -12.34 -20.15 -12.85
CA ARG A 808 -11.94 -20.27 -14.27
C ARG A 808 -12.99 -19.66 -15.20
N ALA A 809 -14.27 -19.78 -14.84
CA ALA A 809 -15.38 -19.04 -15.45
C ALA A 809 -16.47 -18.75 -14.41
N ALA A 810 -16.98 -17.52 -14.36
CA ALA A 810 -18.16 -17.16 -13.58
C ALA A 810 -19.08 -16.19 -14.32
N LEU A 811 -20.37 -16.50 -14.31
CA LEU A 811 -21.42 -15.66 -14.86
C LEU A 811 -21.81 -14.59 -13.83
N ILE A 812 -21.58 -13.33 -14.20
CA ILE A 812 -21.95 -12.14 -13.42
C ILE A 812 -23.14 -11.48 -14.12
N ARG A 813 -24.31 -11.51 -13.47
CA ARG A 813 -25.52 -10.81 -13.92
C ARG A 813 -25.94 -9.75 -12.91
N SER A 814 -26.34 -8.58 -13.41
CA SER A 814 -26.75 -7.44 -12.59
C SER A 814 -27.93 -7.78 -11.67
N GLY A 815 -27.70 -7.75 -10.35
CA GLY A 815 -28.70 -8.09 -9.34
C GLY A 815 -28.74 -9.56 -8.91
N GLU A 816 -27.79 -10.40 -9.35
CA GLU A 816 -27.64 -11.80 -8.95
C GLU A 816 -26.32 -12.05 -8.20
N ASP A 817 -26.27 -13.08 -7.34
CA ASP A 817 -25.01 -13.58 -6.78
C ASP A 817 -24.16 -14.20 -7.92
N PRO A 818 -22.87 -13.85 -8.10
CA PRO A 818 -22.01 -14.37 -9.17
C PRO A 818 -22.01 -15.89 -9.20
N LEU A 819 -22.28 -16.50 -10.36
CA LEU A 819 -22.44 -17.95 -10.49
C LEU A 819 -21.16 -18.57 -11.08
N TYR A 820 -20.41 -19.30 -10.26
CA TYR A 820 -19.18 -20.02 -10.63
C TYR A 820 -19.51 -21.27 -11.45
N PHE A 821 -18.70 -21.57 -12.46
CA PHE A 821 -18.76 -22.79 -13.26
C PHE A 821 -17.41 -23.53 -13.26
N GLY A 822 -17.42 -24.85 -13.02
CA GLY A 822 -16.27 -25.73 -13.24
C GLY A 822 -16.01 -26.78 -12.15
N ASP A 823 -15.36 -27.86 -12.57
CA ASP A 823 -14.52 -28.73 -11.71
C ASP A 823 -13.08 -28.56 -12.23
N PRO A 824 -12.00 -28.76 -11.45
CA PRO A 824 -10.63 -28.41 -11.88
C PRO A 824 -10.09 -29.09 -13.16
N ASN A 825 -10.87 -29.96 -13.81
CA ASN A 825 -10.46 -30.76 -14.97
C ASN A 825 -11.37 -30.63 -16.22
N ASP A 826 -12.43 -29.81 -16.21
CA ASP A 826 -13.41 -29.76 -17.33
C ASP A 826 -14.02 -28.37 -17.67
N LYS A 827 -14.86 -28.33 -18.70
CA LYS A 827 -15.18 -27.21 -19.64
C LYS A 827 -16.02 -26.00 -19.15
N ASN A 828 -15.77 -25.52 -17.94
CA ASN A 828 -16.34 -24.33 -17.30
C ASN A 828 -16.94 -23.22 -18.21
N LEU A 829 -16.17 -22.61 -19.12
CA LEU A 829 -16.62 -21.47 -19.94
C LEU A 829 -17.75 -21.81 -20.92
N ILE A 830 -17.80 -23.03 -21.45
CA ILE A 830 -18.90 -23.44 -22.35
C ILE A 830 -20.21 -23.54 -21.58
N ASP A 831 -20.16 -24.05 -20.34
CA ASP A 831 -21.35 -24.17 -19.48
C ASP A 831 -21.85 -22.78 -19.03
N ALA A 832 -20.94 -21.86 -18.71
CA ALA A 832 -21.27 -20.45 -18.44
C ALA A 832 -21.90 -19.75 -19.66
N LEU A 833 -21.36 -19.99 -20.86
CA LEU A 833 -21.90 -19.48 -22.13
C LEU A 833 -23.28 -20.08 -22.46
N GLU A 834 -23.53 -21.36 -22.17
CA GLU A 834 -24.87 -21.95 -22.31
C GLU A 834 -25.89 -21.31 -21.34
N ALA A 835 -25.46 -20.98 -20.12
CA ALA A 835 -26.30 -20.37 -19.07
C ALA A 835 -26.56 -18.85 -19.20
N ALA A 836 -25.70 -18.12 -19.93
CA ALA A 836 -25.79 -16.66 -20.07
C ALA A 836 -27.03 -16.16 -20.86
N GLU A 837 -27.36 -14.88 -20.72
CA GLU A 837 -28.32 -14.12 -21.52
C GLU A 837 -27.66 -12.88 -22.16
N ASP A 838 -28.30 -12.23 -23.13
CA ASP A 838 -27.75 -11.04 -23.79
C ASP A 838 -27.57 -9.89 -22.77
N GLY A 839 -26.34 -9.37 -22.65
CA GLY A 839 -25.95 -8.35 -21.67
C GLY A 839 -25.25 -8.87 -20.41
N ASP A 840 -25.08 -10.19 -20.26
CA ASP A 840 -24.30 -10.76 -19.15
C ASP A 840 -22.79 -10.57 -19.32
N VAL A 841 -22.07 -10.62 -18.19
CA VAL A 841 -20.60 -10.69 -18.14
C VAL A 841 -20.19 -12.10 -17.71
N ILE A 842 -19.16 -12.66 -18.33
CA ILE A 842 -18.50 -13.91 -17.93
C ILE A 842 -17.05 -13.60 -17.61
N GLU A 843 -16.70 -13.65 -16.33
CA GLU A 843 -15.33 -13.46 -15.83
C GLU A 843 -14.56 -14.78 -15.93
N VAL A 844 -13.30 -14.76 -16.40
CA VAL A 844 -12.45 -15.94 -16.60
C VAL A 844 -11.02 -15.75 -16.05
N ALA A 845 -10.33 -16.86 -15.74
CA ALA A 845 -8.95 -16.81 -15.22
C ALA A 845 -8.12 -18.06 -15.59
N GLY A 846 -6.86 -17.82 -15.98
CA GLY A 846 -5.82 -18.84 -16.19
C GLY A 846 -5.92 -19.68 -17.46
N ASP A 847 -5.02 -20.66 -17.58
CA ASP A 847 -4.85 -21.54 -18.74
C ASP A 847 -6.09 -22.43 -19.04
N PRO A 848 -6.28 -22.85 -20.32
CA PRO A 848 -7.35 -23.75 -20.70
C PRO A 848 -7.10 -25.18 -20.18
N PRO A 849 -8.13 -26.02 -20.06
CA PRO A 849 -7.94 -27.47 -19.91
C PRO A 849 -7.16 -28.04 -21.10
N ALA A 850 -6.35 -29.08 -20.90
CA ALA A 850 -5.48 -29.62 -21.94
C ALA A 850 -6.24 -30.33 -23.07
N GLY A 851 -6.65 -29.59 -24.11
CA GLY A 851 -7.30 -30.10 -25.30
C GLY A 851 -7.69 -28.98 -26.26
N SER A 852 -7.86 -29.32 -27.55
CA SER A 852 -8.23 -28.33 -28.57
C SER A 852 -9.72 -28.02 -28.53
N TYR A 853 -10.09 -26.75 -28.36
CA TYR A 853 -11.49 -26.32 -28.18
C TYR A 853 -11.92 -25.17 -29.11
N THR A 854 -12.94 -25.45 -29.92
CA THR A 854 -13.74 -24.41 -30.59
C THR A 854 -14.84 -23.92 -29.65
N ILE A 855 -14.87 -22.62 -29.39
CA ILE A 855 -15.91 -21.92 -28.61
C ILE A 855 -16.78 -21.12 -29.58
N THR A 856 -18.09 -21.14 -29.40
CA THR A 856 -19.04 -20.38 -30.22
C THR A 856 -19.90 -19.49 -29.33
N VAL A 857 -19.66 -18.18 -29.39
CA VAL A 857 -20.35 -17.17 -28.60
C VAL A 857 -21.50 -16.60 -29.45
N ASN A 858 -22.71 -17.11 -29.23
CA ASN A 858 -23.90 -16.81 -30.05
C ASN A 858 -24.92 -15.87 -29.36
N LYS A 859 -24.50 -15.18 -28.29
CA LYS A 859 -25.25 -14.23 -27.46
C LYS A 859 -24.41 -12.97 -27.29
N ALA A 860 -25.02 -11.81 -27.11
CA ALA A 860 -24.32 -10.53 -26.92
C ALA A 860 -23.82 -10.40 -25.47
N VAL A 861 -22.77 -11.15 -25.12
CA VAL A 861 -22.15 -11.19 -23.79
C VAL A 861 -20.78 -10.51 -23.79
N THR A 862 -20.31 -10.10 -22.61
CA THR A 862 -18.90 -9.71 -22.38
C THR A 862 -18.15 -10.88 -21.75
N ILE A 863 -17.11 -11.39 -22.39
CA ILE A 863 -16.12 -12.28 -21.74
C ILE A 863 -14.97 -11.40 -21.26
N ARG A 864 -14.59 -11.53 -19.99
CA ARG A 864 -13.56 -10.72 -19.34
C ARG A 864 -12.56 -11.61 -18.62
N GLY A 865 -11.28 -11.55 -18.95
CA GLY A 865 -10.26 -12.14 -18.08
C GLY A 865 -9.94 -11.23 -16.88
N ARG A 866 -9.39 -11.81 -15.81
CA ARG A 866 -9.13 -11.06 -14.56
C ARG A 866 -7.78 -10.34 -14.53
N ASP A 867 -6.79 -10.84 -15.25
CA ASP A 867 -5.36 -10.52 -15.05
C ASP A 867 -4.58 -10.46 -16.37
N ASP A 868 -5.26 -10.20 -17.50
CA ASP A 868 -4.75 -10.26 -18.89
C ASP A 868 -4.19 -11.63 -19.35
N SER A 869 -4.07 -12.63 -18.46
CA SER A 869 -3.39 -13.92 -18.75
C SER A 869 -4.30 -15.06 -19.21
N ALA A 870 -5.62 -14.89 -19.09
CA ALA A 870 -6.57 -15.99 -19.27
C ALA A 870 -6.75 -16.34 -20.76
N ILE A 871 -6.32 -17.53 -21.19
CA ILE A 871 -6.50 -18.01 -22.57
C ILE A 871 -7.88 -18.68 -22.70
N ILE A 872 -8.69 -18.19 -23.64
CA ILE A 872 -10.08 -18.66 -23.82
C ILE A 872 -10.17 -20.05 -24.50
N GLY A 873 -9.33 -20.33 -25.50
CA GLY A 873 -9.29 -21.62 -26.23
C GLY A 873 -9.10 -21.47 -27.74
N ASP A 874 -8.61 -22.51 -28.42
CA ASP A 874 -7.98 -22.51 -29.76
C ASP A 874 -8.71 -21.75 -30.88
N LEU A 875 -10.05 -21.76 -30.88
CA LEU A 875 -10.85 -21.13 -31.93
C LEU A 875 -12.12 -20.49 -31.36
N ILE A 876 -12.22 -19.16 -31.44
CA ILE A 876 -13.42 -18.41 -31.04
C ILE A 876 -14.25 -18.04 -32.27
N ILE A 877 -15.54 -18.38 -32.25
CA ILE A 877 -16.52 -17.97 -33.26
C ILE A 877 -17.52 -17.01 -32.59
N ALA A 878 -17.45 -15.71 -32.92
CA ALA A 878 -18.20 -14.66 -32.23
C ALA A 878 -19.39 -14.11 -33.05
N ALA A 879 -20.46 -13.73 -32.34
CA ALA A 879 -21.64 -13.06 -32.88
C ALA A 879 -21.60 -11.52 -32.71
N ASP A 880 -22.59 -10.81 -33.30
CA ASP A 880 -22.71 -9.35 -33.22
C ASP A 880 -23.01 -8.92 -31.78
N GLY A 881 -22.30 -7.90 -31.27
CA GLY A 881 -22.42 -7.45 -29.88
C GLY A 881 -21.70 -8.31 -28.83
N VAL A 882 -20.87 -9.28 -29.22
CA VAL A 882 -19.93 -9.94 -28.30
C VAL A 882 -18.78 -8.99 -27.98
N LYS A 883 -18.42 -8.87 -26.70
CA LYS A 883 -17.16 -8.25 -26.26
C LYS A 883 -16.24 -9.31 -25.64
N ILE A 884 -14.94 -9.20 -25.92
CA ILE A 884 -13.89 -9.93 -25.22
C ILE A 884 -12.84 -8.92 -24.76
N GLU A 885 -12.46 -8.96 -23.48
CA GLU A 885 -11.49 -8.04 -22.87
C GLU A 885 -10.63 -8.76 -21.80
N HIS A 886 -9.42 -8.26 -21.55
CA HIS A 886 -8.49 -8.73 -20.52
C HIS A 886 -8.11 -10.22 -20.61
N THR A 887 -8.02 -10.77 -21.83
CA THR A 887 -7.63 -12.17 -22.09
C THR A 887 -6.44 -12.29 -23.02
N ASP A 888 -5.79 -13.46 -23.00
CA ASP A 888 -4.73 -13.83 -23.95
C ASP A 888 -5.36 -14.60 -25.14
N LEU A 889 -5.16 -14.04 -26.32
CA LEU A 889 -5.61 -14.56 -27.61
C LEU A 889 -4.43 -14.90 -28.55
N SER A 890 -3.20 -14.97 -28.04
CA SER A 890 -1.98 -15.19 -28.82
C SER A 890 -1.93 -16.56 -29.52
N GLU A 891 -2.43 -17.61 -28.88
CA GLU A 891 -2.53 -18.96 -29.46
C GLU A 891 -3.95 -19.27 -29.99
N VAL A 892 -4.77 -18.25 -30.28
CA VAL A 892 -6.21 -18.38 -30.58
C VAL A 892 -6.55 -17.88 -31.99
N ASP A 893 -7.07 -18.77 -32.85
CA ASP A 893 -7.79 -18.36 -34.07
C ASP A 893 -9.08 -17.63 -33.66
N VAL A 894 -9.37 -16.45 -34.23
CA VAL A 894 -10.67 -15.78 -34.04
C VAL A 894 -11.39 -15.61 -35.38
N GLN A 895 -12.63 -16.07 -35.43
CA GLN A 895 -13.51 -15.97 -36.60
C GLN A 895 -14.79 -15.19 -36.26
N VAL A 896 -14.92 -14.00 -36.81
CA VAL A 896 -16.21 -13.30 -36.87
C VAL A 896 -17.04 -13.92 -38.00
N ALA A 897 -18.33 -14.18 -37.77
CA ALA A 897 -19.15 -14.83 -38.78
C ALA A 897 -19.63 -13.86 -39.88
N ASP A 898 -19.58 -14.31 -41.14
CA ASP A 898 -19.93 -13.58 -42.37
C ASP A 898 -21.17 -12.64 -42.22
N GLY A 899 -20.93 -11.32 -42.25
CA GLY A 899 -21.99 -10.30 -42.24
C GLY A 899 -22.33 -9.67 -40.88
N ILE A 900 -21.44 -9.83 -39.88
CA ILE A 900 -21.50 -9.22 -38.54
C ILE A 900 -20.67 -7.92 -38.50
N SER A 901 -20.86 -7.04 -37.49
CA SER A 901 -20.32 -5.66 -37.56
C SER A 901 -19.85 -5.00 -36.26
N THR A 902 -20.05 -5.62 -35.09
CA THR A 902 -19.84 -4.96 -33.78
C THR A 902 -19.21 -5.82 -32.69
N ALA A 903 -18.42 -6.85 -33.04
CA ALA A 903 -17.61 -7.56 -32.04
C ALA A 903 -16.44 -6.67 -31.58
N ASP A 904 -16.22 -6.58 -30.26
CA ASP A 904 -15.14 -5.77 -29.66
C ASP A 904 -14.11 -6.68 -28.97
N LEU A 905 -12.88 -6.68 -29.50
CA LEU A 905 -11.75 -7.48 -29.03
C LEU A 905 -10.55 -6.60 -28.62
N SER A 906 -10.76 -5.28 -28.46
CA SER A 906 -9.71 -4.26 -28.47
C SER A 906 -8.85 -4.16 -27.19
N HIS A 907 -9.09 -5.03 -26.21
CA HIS A 907 -8.50 -4.97 -24.87
C HIS A 907 -7.85 -6.32 -24.48
N ASN A 908 -7.22 -7.03 -25.42
CA ASN A 908 -6.67 -8.38 -25.20
C ASN A 908 -5.19 -8.44 -25.56
N TYR A 909 -4.46 -9.34 -24.90
CA TYR A 909 -3.12 -9.74 -25.28
C TYR A 909 -3.18 -10.58 -26.57
N TRP A 910 -2.28 -10.30 -27.50
CA TRP A 910 -2.00 -11.12 -28.69
C TRP A 910 -0.47 -11.27 -28.77
N GLY A 911 0.03 -12.30 -29.44
CA GLY A 911 1.45 -12.62 -29.46
C GLY A 911 1.88 -13.25 -30.78
N GLY A 912 3.00 -12.76 -31.35
CA GLY A 912 3.45 -13.12 -32.69
C GLY A 912 3.64 -11.88 -33.56
N GLU A 913 3.31 -12.00 -34.84
CA GLU A 913 3.19 -10.88 -35.78
C GLU A 913 1.76 -10.31 -35.73
N PRO A 914 1.49 -9.08 -36.22
CA PRO A 914 0.14 -8.53 -36.27
C PRO A 914 -0.85 -9.40 -37.09
N VAL A 915 -2.10 -9.48 -36.64
CA VAL A 915 -3.14 -10.34 -37.21
C VAL A 915 -4.24 -9.47 -37.84
N GLU A 916 -4.48 -9.62 -39.14
CA GLU A 916 -5.60 -8.93 -39.82
C GLU A 916 -6.93 -9.66 -39.55
N LEU A 917 -7.86 -9.00 -38.86
CA LEU A 917 -9.22 -9.46 -38.59
C LEU A 917 -10.23 -8.51 -39.26
N ASP A 918 -11.00 -9.02 -40.23
CA ASP A 918 -12.01 -8.27 -41.01
C ASP A 918 -11.53 -6.92 -41.61
N GLY A 919 -10.23 -6.80 -41.91
CA GLY A 919 -9.63 -5.58 -42.46
C GLY A 919 -9.18 -4.56 -41.41
N VAL A 920 -9.08 -4.98 -40.14
CA VAL A 920 -8.40 -4.26 -39.05
C VAL A 920 -7.19 -5.08 -38.63
N GLU A 921 -6.03 -4.44 -38.59
CA GLU A 921 -4.77 -5.08 -38.20
C GLU A 921 -4.59 -4.96 -36.68
N VAL A 922 -4.53 -6.10 -35.99
CA VAL A 922 -4.49 -6.20 -34.53
C VAL A 922 -3.08 -6.59 -34.09
N TYR A 923 -2.47 -5.75 -33.27
CA TYR A 923 -1.07 -5.84 -32.89
C TYR A 923 -0.89 -6.57 -31.54
N PRO A 924 0.25 -7.25 -31.32
CA PRO A 924 0.62 -7.78 -30.01
C PRO A 924 0.61 -6.72 -28.91
N TYR A 925 0.16 -7.10 -27.72
CA TYR A 925 0.14 -6.23 -26.54
C TYR A 925 0.72 -7.00 -25.35
N HIS A 926 1.97 -6.70 -24.98
CA HIS A 926 2.64 -7.35 -23.84
C HIS A 926 2.43 -6.56 -22.54
N SER A 927 1.63 -7.08 -21.61
CA SER A 927 1.58 -6.63 -20.22
C SER A 927 2.61 -7.40 -19.36
N THR A 928 3.84 -6.88 -19.26
CA THR A 928 4.82 -7.34 -18.25
C THR A 928 5.50 -6.16 -17.54
N PRO A 929 5.92 -6.28 -16.26
CA PRO A 929 6.48 -5.14 -15.51
C PRO A 929 7.88 -4.67 -15.92
N GLU A 930 8.59 -5.38 -16.81
CA GLU A 930 10.03 -5.17 -17.05
C GLU A 930 10.39 -4.69 -18.48
N MET A 931 9.43 -4.59 -19.41
CA MET A 931 9.71 -4.09 -20.76
C MET A 931 10.11 -2.60 -20.77
N GLN A 932 11.24 -2.30 -21.41
CA GLN A 932 11.66 -0.93 -21.71
C GLN A 932 11.02 -0.45 -23.05
N PRO A 933 11.02 0.86 -23.37
CA PRO A 933 10.34 1.39 -24.56
C PRO A 933 10.89 0.93 -25.93
N ASP A 934 11.99 0.18 -25.94
CA ASP A 934 12.87 -0.01 -27.11
C ASP A 934 12.47 -1.21 -28.00
N ASP A 935 11.62 -2.13 -27.52
CA ASP A 935 11.33 -3.41 -28.19
C ASP A 935 10.22 -3.35 -29.27
N LEU A 936 9.73 -2.15 -29.62
CA LEU A 936 8.72 -1.95 -30.68
C LEU A 936 9.38 -1.68 -32.05
N VAL A 937 9.39 -2.69 -32.93
CA VAL A 937 10.04 -2.63 -34.27
C VAL A 937 9.02 -2.40 -35.40
N GLU A 938 9.47 -1.71 -36.47
CA GLU A 938 8.67 -1.16 -37.57
C GLU A 938 8.02 -2.19 -38.54
N GLU A 939 6.95 -1.77 -39.21
CA GLU A 939 6.28 -2.51 -40.31
C GLU A 939 7.23 -2.82 -41.50
N PRO A 940 7.29 -4.08 -42.00
CA PRO A 940 8.20 -4.47 -43.07
C PRO A 940 7.55 -4.57 -44.48
N ASP A 941 7.70 -3.53 -45.29
CA ASP A 941 7.33 -3.56 -46.71
C ASP A 941 8.40 -4.26 -47.60
N ASP A 942 7.95 -4.87 -48.71
CA ASP A 942 8.70 -5.53 -49.80
C ASP A 942 9.67 -6.74 -49.51
N LYS A 943 9.18 -7.93 -49.87
CA LYS A 943 9.90 -9.23 -50.07
C LYS A 943 10.64 -9.25 -51.46
N PRO A 944 11.35 -10.32 -51.91
CA PRO A 944 11.78 -11.58 -51.27
C PRO A 944 13.24 -12.05 -51.54
N SER A 945 13.76 -13.06 -50.81
CA SER A 945 13.92 -14.47 -51.30
C SER A 945 15.08 -15.33 -50.70
N GLY A 946 14.71 -16.50 -50.14
CA GLY A 946 15.34 -17.81 -50.45
C GLY A 946 16.39 -18.44 -49.50
N GLY A 947 16.09 -19.63 -48.93
CA GLY A 947 17.16 -20.66 -48.79
C GLY A 947 17.22 -21.72 -47.66
N SER A 948 16.15 -22.49 -47.37
CA SER A 948 16.22 -23.96 -47.07
C SER A 948 17.04 -24.57 -45.88
N SER A 949 16.29 -25.26 -44.99
CA SER A 949 16.47 -26.66 -44.49
C SER A 949 17.52 -27.13 -43.44
N SER A 950 16.98 -27.66 -42.33
CA SER A 950 17.11 -29.05 -41.77
C SER A 950 18.27 -29.53 -40.86
N ASP A 951 17.85 -30.02 -39.67
CA ASP A 951 18.15 -31.30 -38.98
C ASP A 951 19.45 -31.57 -38.18
N ASP A 952 19.29 -31.50 -36.85
CA ASP A 952 19.46 -32.59 -35.82
C ASP A 952 20.83 -33.20 -35.37
N SER A 953 20.86 -33.49 -34.06
CA SER A 953 21.61 -34.52 -33.31
C SER A 953 23.03 -34.24 -32.77
N SER A 954 23.39 -34.99 -31.71
CA SER A 954 24.52 -34.75 -30.79
C SER A 954 25.48 -35.96 -30.66
N VAL A 955 26.68 -35.75 -30.09
CA VAL A 955 27.37 -36.61 -29.09
C VAL A 955 28.75 -36.05 -28.65
N GLY A 956 29.20 -36.33 -27.41
CA GLY A 956 30.60 -36.08 -26.98
C GLY A 956 30.99 -36.65 -25.60
N SER A 957 32.10 -37.40 -25.52
CA SER A 957 32.74 -38.02 -24.31
C SER A 957 33.97 -38.88 -24.74
N PRO A 958 34.90 -39.39 -23.87
CA PRO A 958 35.06 -39.28 -22.40
C PRO A 958 36.50 -39.07 -21.81
N LEU A 959 36.60 -38.63 -20.53
CA LEU A 959 37.52 -39.02 -19.41
C LEU A 959 39.08 -39.02 -19.55
N PRO A 960 39.89 -39.12 -18.44
CA PRO A 960 39.65 -39.18 -16.97
C PRO A 960 40.34 -37.99 -16.21
N THR A 961 40.70 -37.92 -14.90
CA THR A 961 40.89 -38.83 -13.72
C THR A 961 40.85 -38.04 -12.37
N VAL A 962 40.97 -38.68 -11.19
CA VAL A 962 40.86 -38.06 -9.83
C VAL A 962 41.96 -38.55 -8.85
N PRO A 963 42.40 -37.73 -7.85
CA PRO A 963 42.23 -38.06 -6.40
C PRO A 963 42.05 -36.80 -5.50
N THR A 964 41.34 -36.71 -4.36
CA THR A 964 40.42 -37.53 -3.52
C THR A 964 40.05 -36.64 -2.29
N ASP A 965 38.77 -36.34 -2.06
CA ASP A 965 38.10 -36.02 -0.76
C ASP A 965 38.54 -34.83 0.15
N PRO A 966 37.64 -34.28 1.01
CA PRO A 966 36.32 -34.81 1.40
C PRO A 966 35.08 -33.92 1.13
N GLY A 967 33.98 -34.56 0.72
CA GLY A 967 32.59 -34.06 0.90
C GLY A 967 31.94 -33.43 -0.34
N ASP A 968 30.94 -34.10 -0.91
CA ASP A 968 30.08 -33.62 -2.00
C ASP A 968 28.62 -33.52 -1.49
N PRO A 969 27.94 -32.35 -1.54
CA PRO A 969 26.60 -32.17 -0.94
C PRO A 969 25.43 -32.86 -1.68
N THR A 970 25.67 -33.60 -2.76
CA THR A 970 24.62 -33.99 -3.72
C THR A 970 24.04 -35.41 -3.56
N ASP A 971 24.35 -36.13 -2.47
CA ASP A 971 23.77 -37.46 -2.18
C ASP A 971 22.49 -37.35 -1.31
N PRO A 972 21.29 -37.64 -1.86
CA PRO A 972 20.02 -37.59 -1.11
C PRO A 972 19.83 -38.76 -0.11
N THR A 973 20.89 -39.54 0.16
CA THR A 973 20.92 -40.55 1.23
C THR A 973 21.79 -40.16 2.43
N ASP A 974 22.43 -38.98 2.41
CA ASP A 974 23.10 -38.42 3.58
C ASP A 974 22.07 -37.80 4.56
N PRO A 975 22.04 -38.20 5.84
CA PRO A 975 21.09 -37.67 6.83
C PRO A 975 21.34 -36.20 7.24
N SER A 976 22.26 -35.47 6.59
CA SER A 976 22.48 -34.04 6.76
C SER A 976 21.87 -33.14 5.68
N THR A 977 21.32 -33.69 4.58
CA THR A 977 20.58 -32.88 3.60
C THR A 977 19.25 -32.37 4.19
N PRO A 978 18.93 -31.05 4.12
CA PRO A 978 17.68 -30.51 4.64
C PRO A 978 16.44 -31.08 3.92
N SER A 979 15.51 -31.67 4.67
CA SER A 979 14.22 -32.12 4.14
C SER A 979 13.18 -30.98 4.21
N GLY A 980 12.72 -30.49 3.05
CA GLY A 980 11.58 -29.56 2.93
C GLY A 980 11.84 -28.33 2.05
N PHE A 981 13.10 -27.96 1.82
CA PHE A 981 13.45 -26.81 0.98
C PHE A 981 14.77 -27.03 0.23
N VAL A 982 14.99 -26.24 -0.83
CA VAL A 982 16.30 -26.04 -1.48
C VAL A 982 16.70 -24.58 -1.30
N SER A 983 18.00 -24.30 -1.21
CA SER A 983 18.51 -22.92 -1.32
C SER A 983 19.52 -22.84 -2.46
N ASP A 984 19.55 -21.69 -3.13
CA ASP A 984 20.64 -21.31 -4.04
C ASP A 984 22.00 -21.17 -3.35
N THR A 985 22.02 -21.02 -2.02
CA THR A 985 23.20 -20.62 -1.26
C THR A 985 23.41 -21.52 -0.04
N THR A 986 24.43 -22.38 -0.10
CA THR A 986 24.70 -23.43 0.91
C THR A 986 26.10 -23.35 1.55
N SER A 987 26.91 -22.33 1.22
CA SER A 987 28.29 -22.18 1.67
C SER A 987 28.52 -20.89 2.45
N ASP A 988 29.33 -20.94 3.52
CA ASP A 988 29.71 -19.78 4.33
C ASP A 988 30.14 -18.57 3.48
N LEU A 989 29.55 -17.40 3.75
CA LEU A 989 29.65 -16.22 2.89
C LEU A 989 29.94 -14.93 3.66
N THR A 990 30.41 -13.90 2.95
CA THR A 990 30.68 -12.57 3.50
C THR A 990 29.78 -11.52 2.84
N VAL A 991 29.01 -10.79 3.63
CA VAL A 991 28.02 -9.80 3.17
C VAL A 991 28.57 -8.39 3.30
N ASN A 992 28.75 -7.71 2.17
CA ASN A 992 29.07 -6.28 2.14
C ASN A 992 27.76 -5.48 1.99
N GLY A 993 27.12 -5.13 3.10
CA GLY A 993 25.80 -4.49 3.10
C GLY A 993 24.66 -5.50 3.12
N THR A 994 24.20 -5.97 1.95
CA THR A 994 23.04 -6.86 1.82
C THR A 994 23.37 -8.08 0.95
N TYR A 995 22.75 -9.22 1.22
CA TYR A 995 22.79 -10.43 0.39
C TYR A 995 21.41 -11.06 0.31
N GLN A 996 20.98 -11.57 -0.85
CA GLN A 996 19.68 -12.20 -1.05
C GLN A 996 19.83 -13.71 -1.30
N PHE A 997 19.06 -14.50 -0.56
CA PHE A 997 18.83 -15.92 -0.78
C PHE A 997 17.58 -16.12 -1.62
N ARG A 998 17.56 -17.18 -2.44
CA ARG A 998 16.34 -17.84 -2.91
C ARG A 998 16.18 -19.17 -2.20
N ILE A 999 14.99 -19.40 -1.63
CA ILE A 999 14.60 -20.61 -0.92
C ILE A 999 13.39 -21.24 -1.63
N THR A 1000 13.60 -22.35 -2.33
CA THR A 1000 12.53 -23.11 -2.98
C THR A 1000 11.86 -24.03 -1.96
N SER A 1001 10.55 -23.90 -1.74
CA SER A 1001 9.78 -24.88 -0.97
C SER A 1001 9.55 -26.17 -1.77
N LEU A 1002 9.72 -27.34 -1.13
CA LEU A 1002 9.53 -28.65 -1.76
C LEU A 1002 8.20 -29.32 -1.40
N ASP A 1003 7.48 -28.79 -0.39
CA ASP A 1003 6.20 -29.34 0.10
C ASP A 1003 5.07 -28.30 0.15
N GLY A 1004 5.33 -27.08 -0.32
CA GLY A 1004 4.36 -25.97 -0.32
C GLY A 1004 4.26 -25.23 1.03
N THR A 1005 5.03 -25.62 2.05
CA THR A 1005 5.13 -24.84 3.29
C THR A 1005 5.96 -23.57 3.07
N ILE A 1006 5.55 -22.46 3.67
CA ILE A 1006 6.30 -21.20 3.63
C ILE A 1006 7.59 -21.38 4.44
N PRO A 1007 8.79 -21.25 3.83
CA PRO A 1007 10.05 -21.34 4.54
C PRO A 1007 10.30 -20.08 5.38
N PHE A 1008 10.90 -20.22 6.56
CA PHE A 1008 11.23 -19.12 7.46
C PHE A 1008 12.75 -19.06 7.69
N LEU A 1009 13.40 -18.03 7.13
CA LEU A 1009 14.84 -17.79 7.28
C LEU A 1009 15.12 -16.95 8.53
N THR A 1010 16.13 -17.35 9.29
CA THR A 1010 16.48 -16.80 10.62
C THR A 1010 17.98 -16.66 10.80
N VAL A 1011 18.40 -15.80 11.74
CA VAL A 1011 19.82 -15.62 12.10
C VAL A 1011 20.08 -15.79 13.59
N ASP A 1012 21.22 -16.40 13.93
CA ASP A 1012 21.58 -16.76 15.32
C ASP A 1012 21.77 -15.53 16.25
N ASN A 1013 22.06 -14.35 15.69
CA ASN A 1013 22.30 -13.10 16.42
C ASN A 1013 22.17 -11.84 15.54
N ALA A 1014 22.06 -10.69 16.21
CA ALA A 1014 21.89 -9.34 15.63
C ALA A 1014 23.15 -8.74 14.96
N ASN A 1015 24.17 -9.53 14.58
CA ASN A 1015 25.15 -9.08 13.60
C ASN A 1015 24.53 -8.93 12.20
N PHE A 1016 23.32 -9.46 12.01
CA PHE A 1016 22.50 -9.36 10.81
C PHE A 1016 21.02 -9.18 11.19
N ARG A 1017 20.24 -8.55 10.29
CA ARG A 1017 18.77 -8.73 10.22
C ARG A 1017 18.39 -9.59 9.01
N VAL A 1018 17.23 -10.22 9.09
CA VAL A 1018 16.55 -10.88 7.95
C VAL A 1018 15.38 -9.99 7.52
N GLU A 1019 15.12 -9.96 6.23
CA GLU A 1019 14.03 -9.25 5.56
C GLU A 1019 13.46 -10.19 4.48
N PHE A 1020 12.15 -10.40 4.46
CA PHE A 1020 11.48 -11.09 3.36
C PHE A 1020 11.29 -10.09 2.20
N ALA A 1021 11.63 -10.50 0.98
CA ALA A 1021 11.68 -9.60 -0.18
C ALA A 1021 10.54 -9.82 -1.17
N SER A 1022 10.26 -11.08 -1.54
CA SER A 1022 9.21 -11.47 -2.49
C SER A 1022 9.00 -12.98 -2.49
N GLN A 1023 7.92 -13.44 -3.12
CA GLN A 1023 7.66 -14.85 -3.45
C GLN A 1023 7.27 -14.94 -4.93
N GLU A 1024 7.75 -15.98 -5.61
CA GLU A 1024 7.37 -16.32 -6.98
C GLU A 1024 7.08 -17.83 -7.03
N GLY A 1025 5.79 -18.19 -7.05
CA GLY A 1025 5.36 -19.59 -6.94
C GLY A 1025 5.86 -20.26 -5.66
N ASN A 1026 6.78 -21.22 -5.79
CA ASN A 1026 7.42 -21.92 -4.67
C ASN A 1026 8.78 -21.32 -4.24
N ASP A 1027 9.29 -20.31 -4.95
CA ASP A 1027 10.55 -19.65 -4.60
C ASP A 1027 10.30 -18.43 -3.70
N PHE A 1028 10.96 -18.40 -2.54
CA PHE A 1028 10.86 -17.34 -1.55
C PHE A 1028 12.19 -16.61 -1.41
N PHE A 1029 12.18 -15.29 -1.52
CA PHE A 1029 13.38 -14.47 -1.52
C PHE A 1029 13.59 -13.77 -0.17
N PHE A 1030 14.76 -13.97 0.43
CA PHE A 1030 15.11 -13.41 1.74
C PHE A 1030 16.42 -12.64 1.68
N LYS A 1031 16.39 -11.36 2.07
CA LYS A 1031 17.58 -10.55 2.22
C LYS A 1031 18.12 -10.68 3.64
N ILE A 1032 19.43 -10.83 3.78
CA ILE A 1032 20.14 -10.59 5.04
C ILE A 1032 20.95 -9.31 4.92
N HIS A 1033 20.87 -8.44 5.92
CA HIS A 1033 21.58 -7.17 5.96
C HIS A 1033 22.56 -7.17 7.12
N ALA A 1034 23.82 -6.84 6.84
CA ALA A 1034 24.89 -6.76 7.82
C ALA A 1034 24.70 -5.56 8.77
N GLN A 1035 24.73 -5.81 10.07
CA GLN A 1035 24.54 -4.82 11.14
C GLN A 1035 25.67 -4.83 12.18
N GLY A 1036 26.39 -5.95 12.33
CA GLY A 1036 27.50 -6.10 13.26
C GLY A 1036 28.78 -5.38 12.83
N ALA A 1037 29.84 -5.47 13.64
CA ALA A 1037 31.16 -5.00 13.25
C ALA A 1037 31.78 -5.92 12.18
N ALA A 1038 32.61 -5.37 11.28
CA ALA A 1038 33.32 -6.17 10.27
C ALA A 1038 34.08 -7.36 10.87
N GLY A 1039 33.92 -8.54 10.25
CA GLY A 1039 34.42 -9.82 10.75
C GLY A 1039 33.57 -10.50 11.84
N SER A 1040 32.47 -9.89 12.28
CA SER A 1040 31.48 -10.53 13.16
C SER A 1040 30.63 -11.51 12.35
N THR A 1041 30.20 -12.61 12.97
CA THR A 1041 29.48 -13.70 12.29
C THR A 1041 28.11 -14.00 12.90
N THR A 1042 27.23 -14.57 12.09
CA THR A 1042 25.96 -15.17 12.51
C THR A 1042 25.74 -16.49 11.79
N GLY A 1043 24.95 -17.37 12.37
CA GLY A 1043 24.39 -18.49 11.61
C GLY A 1043 23.18 -18.06 10.82
N VAL A 1044 22.97 -18.64 9.64
CA VAL A 1044 21.72 -18.58 8.90
C VAL A 1044 21.04 -19.94 8.99
N SER A 1045 19.76 -19.97 9.35
CA SER A 1045 18.95 -21.19 9.47
C SER A 1045 17.60 -21.02 8.79
N VAL A 1046 17.10 -22.05 8.11
CA VAL A 1046 15.78 -22.08 7.46
C VAL A 1046 14.95 -23.19 8.10
N ASN A 1047 13.72 -22.88 8.53
CA ASN A 1047 12.83 -23.80 9.25
C ASN A 1047 13.51 -24.47 10.48
N GLY A 1048 14.44 -23.76 11.13
CA GLY A 1048 15.24 -24.27 12.25
C GLY A 1048 16.42 -25.18 11.87
N VAL A 1049 16.63 -25.47 10.58
CA VAL A 1049 17.78 -26.22 10.07
C VAL A 1049 18.89 -25.22 9.70
N ARG A 1050 20.10 -25.40 10.27
CA ARG A 1050 21.25 -24.52 9.99
C ARG A 1050 21.72 -24.72 8.54
N LEU A 1051 21.77 -23.63 7.78
CA LEU A 1051 22.14 -23.59 6.37
C LEU A 1051 23.63 -23.26 6.19
N LEU A 1052 24.07 -22.11 6.74
CA LEU A 1052 25.46 -21.61 6.59
C LEU A 1052 25.83 -20.61 7.70
N THR A 1053 27.04 -20.07 7.66
CA THR A 1053 27.50 -18.94 8.48
C THR A 1053 27.74 -17.70 7.62
N ALA A 1054 27.09 -16.59 7.96
CA ALA A 1054 27.29 -15.30 7.30
C ALA A 1054 28.25 -14.41 8.13
N THR A 1055 29.16 -13.72 7.43
CA THR A 1055 30.17 -12.83 8.02
C THR A 1055 29.94 -11.39 7.56
N VAL A 1056 30.00 -10.42 8.46
CA VAL A 1056 29.91 -9.00 8.10
C VAL A 1056 31.17 -8.56 7.35
N GLY A 1057 31.01 -8.13 6.10
CA GLY A 1057 32.05 -7.50 5.29
C GLY A 1057 32.15 -5.98 5.54
N GLY A 1058 33.31 -5.41 5.22
CA GLY A 1058 33.64 -4.01 5.47
C GLY A 1058 35.00 -3.83 6.15
N SER A 1059 35.36 -2.59 6.50
CA SER A 1059 36.60 -2.26 7.21
C SER A 1059 36.30 -1.38 8.44
N ALA A 1060 37.09 -1.55 9.50
CA ALA A 1060 36.86 -0.95 10.83
C ALA A 1060 37.07 0.58 10.90
N THR A 1061 37.24 1.26 9.76
CA THR A 1061 37.58 2.69 9.65
C THR A 1061 36.40 3.59 9.28
N GLY A 1062 35.22 3.04 9.00
CA GLY A 1062 34.06 3.84 8.56
C GLY A 1062 34.22 4.46 7.17
N VAL A 1063 35.10 3.88 6.33
CA VAL A 1063 35.33 4.30 4.94
C VAL A 1063 34.84 3.19 4.01
N ILE A 1064 33.95 3.53 3.09
CA ILE A 1064 33.46 2.62 2.04
C ILE A 1064 34.30 2.88 0.78
N SER A 1065 34.68 1.81 0.06
CA SER A 1065 35.40 1.90 -1.22
C SER A 1065 34.51 1.34 -2.32
N ASP A 1066 34.42 2.04 -3.45
CA ASP A 1066 33.78 1.51 -4.68
C ASP A 1066 34.50 0.27 -5.23
N THR A 1067 35.78 0.14 -4.90
CA THR A 1067 36.68 -0.90 -5.42
C THR A 1067 37.20 -1.75 -4.28
N THR A 1068 36.88 -3.04 -4.28
CA THR A 1068 37.32 -4.02 -3.27
C THR A 1068 37.88 -5.31 -3.87
N ALA A 1069 37.42 -5.71 -5.05
CA ALA A 1069 37.93 -6.88 -5.76
C ALA A 1069 39.37 -6.66 -6.32
N PRO A 1070 40.15 -7.73 -6.55
CA PRO A 1070 41.39 -7.64 -7.31
C PRO A 1070 41.14 -7.25 -8.77
N PHE A 1071 42.00 -6.39 -9.35
CA PHE A 1071 41.83 -5.86 -10.70
C PHE A 1071 43.15 -5.71 -11.47
N THR A 1072 43.09 -5.31 -12.73
CA THR A 1072 44.27 -5.04 -13.56
C THR A 1072 44.29 -3.62 -14.12
N VAL A 1073 45.48 -3.05 -14.26
CA VAL A 1073 45.70 -1.75 -14.89
C VAL A 1073 46.82 -1.91 -15.92
N LYS A 1074 46.59 -1.50 -17.16
CA LYS A 1074 47.61 -1.60 -18.22
C LYS A 1074 48.81 -0.71 -17.89
N LYS A 1075 50.03 -1.15 -18.19
CA LYS A 1075 51.25 -0.38 -17.91
C LYS A 1075 51.19 1.03 -18.52
N GLY A 1076 51.29 2.05 -17.67
CA GLY A 1076 51.20 3.47 -18.03
C GLY A 1076 49.81 4.10 -17.89
N GLU A 1077 48.75 3.31 -17.71
CA GLU A 1077 47.38 3.80 -17.54
C GLU A 1077 47.04 4.15 -16.08
N THR A 1078 45.87 4.75 -15.90
CA THR A 1078 45.30 5.12 -14.60
C THR A 1078 44.01 4.39 -14.27
N TYR A 1079 43.80 4.12 -12.98
CA TYR A 1079 42.50 3.75 -12.42
C TYR A 1079 42.08 4.78 -11.36
N GLN A 1080 40.78 4.93 -11.07
CA GLN A 1080 40.28 5.86 -10.06
C GLN A 1080 39.37 5.15 -9.06
N PHE A 1081 39.68 5.31 -7.78
CA PHE A 1081 38.86 4.90 -6.64
C PHE A 1081 37.95 6.05 -6.19
N ARG A 1082 36.78 5.70 -5.63
CA ARG A 1082 35.90 6.56 -4.85
C ARG A 1082 35.81 6.00 -3.43
N LEU A 1083 36.20 6.81 -2.45
CA LEU A 1083 36.16 6.48 -1.02
C LEU A 1083 35.12 7.35 -0.31
N THR A 1084 34.00 6.78 0.15
CA THR A 1084 32.96 7.50 0.90
C THR A 1084 33.31 7.52 2.38
N ALA A 1085 33.36 8.71 2.99
CA ALA A 1085 33.66 8.89 4.42
C ALA A 1085 33.17 10.24 4.97
N SER A 1086 33.12 10.37 6.30
CA SER A 1086 32.84 11.66 6.98
C SER A 1086 34.02 12.63 6.95
N GLU A 1087 35.25 12.13 7.02
CA GLU A 1087 36.50 12.89 6.87
C GLU A 1087 37.39 12.27 5.79
N ARG A 1088 38.23 13.08 5.12
CA ARG A 1088 39.04 12.63 3.98
C ARG A 1088 40.00 11.50 4.37
N PRO A 1089 39.80 10.25 3.87
CA PRO A 1089 40.68 9.14 4.18
C PRO A 1089 42.09 9.39 3.64
N SER A 1090 43.12 8.85 4.29
CA SER A 1090 44.42 8.70 3.62
C SER A 1090 44.40 7.45 2.75
N PHE A 1091 45.06 7.49 1.59
CA PHE A 1091 45.07 6.38 0.63
C PHE A 1091 46.47 6.21 0.03
N ALA A 1092 47.00 4.99 0.04
CA ALA A 1092 48.39 4.71 -0.30
C ALA A 1092 48.57 3.37 -1.03
N ALA A 1093 49.51 3.35 -1.98
CA ALA A 1093 49.98 2.12 -2.63
C ALA A 1093 51.03 1.42 -1.76
N GLY A 1094 50.91 0.11 -1.58
CA GLY A 1094 51.86 -0.71 -0.81
C GLY A 1094 53.17 -1.03 -1.53
N SER A 1095 53.29 -0.72 -2.83
CA SER A 1095 54.54 -0.87 -3.60
C SER A 1095 54.75 0.31 -4.55
N ALA A 1096 56.00 0.58 -4.90
CA ALA A 1096 56.37 1.66 -5.83
C ALA A 1096 55.97 1.40 -7.29
N SER A 1097 55.37 0.24 -7.59
CA SER A 1097 54.83 -0.08 -8.91
C SER A 1097 53.54 0.69 -9.22
N PHE A 1098 52.87 1.26 -8.20
CA PHE A 1098 51.80 2.24 -8.37
C PHE A 1098 52.08 3.51 -7.58
N THR A 1099 51.63 4.66 -8.12
CA THR A 1099 51.61 5.93 -7.39
C THR A 1099 50.19 6.44 -7.24
N VAL A 1100 49.85 7.01 -6.08
CA VAL A 1100 48.50 7.51 -5.75
C VAL A 1100 48.48 9.04 -5.78
N GLU A 1101 47.45 9.62 -6.38
CA GLU A 1101 47.15 11.06 -6.40
C GLU A 1101 45.70 11.30 -5.93
N TYR A 1102 45.46 12.38 -5.19
CA TYR A 1102 44.12 12.81 -4.80
C TYR A 1102 43.48 13.64 -5.92
N ALA A 1103 42.31 13.21 -6.39
CA ALA A 1103 41.67 13.75 -7.59
C ALA A 1103 40.52 14.74 -7.31
N GLY A 1104 39.88 14.68 -6.14
CA GLY A 1104 38.80 15.59 -5.76
C GLY A 1104 37.86 15.05 -4.69
N GLN A 1105 36.79 15.80 -4.40
CA GLN A 1105 35.73 15.41 -3.46
C GLN A 1105 34.38 15.92 -3.97
N ILE A 1106 33.32 15.13 -3.77
CA ILE A 1106 31.91 15.50 -3.96
C ILE A 1106 31.13 14.98 -2.75
N GLY A 1107 30.56 15.85 -1.93
CA GLY A 1107 29.91 15.44 -0.68
C GLY A 1107 30.85 14.68 0.25
N SER A 1108 30.48 13.47 0.65
CA SER A 1108 31.30 12.51 1.42
C SER A 1108 32.23 11.64 0.56
N ASP A 1109 32.19 11.74 -0.77
CA ASP A 1109 32.99 10.92 -1.67
C ASP A 1109 34.34 11.59 -2.00
N TYR A 1110 35.43 10.89 -1.74
CA TYR A 1110 36.80 11.32 -1.98
C TYR A 1110 37.45 10.48 -3.09
N PHE A 1111 37.89 11.13 -4.16
CA PHE A 1111 38.39 10.45 -5.36
C PHE A 1111 39.92 10.37 -5.38
N TYR A 1112 40.45 9.21 -5.74
CA TYR A 1112 41.89 8.94 -5.79
C TYR A 1112 42.29 8.23 -7.07
N LYS A 1113 43.22 8.80 -7.83
CA LYS A 1113 43.80 8.18 -9.03
C LYS A 1113 45.05 7.38 -8.68
N VAL A 1114 45.19 6.20 -9.30
CA VAL A 1114 46.36 5.33 -9.17
C VAL A 1114 46.97 5.08 -10.55
N TYR A 1115 48.29 5.25 -10.66
CA TYR A 1115 49.03 5.21 -11.93
C TYR A 1115 49.91 3.98 -11.99
N ALA A 1116 49.84 3.18 -13.06
CA ALA A 1116 50.62 1.95 -13.23
C ALA A 1116 52.07 2.23 -13.70
N ALA A 1117 52.96 2.52 -12.75
CA ALA A 1117 54.35 2.92 -12.98
C ALA A 1117 55.36 1.76 -13.09
N GLY A 1118 55.00 0.57 -12.60
CA GLY A 1118 55.86 -0.62 -12.53
C GLY A 1118 55.99 -1.40 -13.85
N ASN A 1119 56.25 -2.71 -13.75
CA ASN A 1119 56.32 -3.64 -14.88
C ASN A 1119 55.10 -4.55 -14.94
N VAL A 1120 54.82 -5.09 -16.14
CA VAL A 1120 53.77 -6.09 -16.34
C VAL A 1120 54.04 -7.30 -15.44
N GLY A 1121 53.04 -7.71 -14.65
CA GLY A 1121 53.13 -8.71 -13.61
C GLY A 1121 53.43 -8.18 -12.20
N ASP A 1122 53.74 -6.89 -12.02
CA ASP A 1122 53.89 -6.28 -10.69
C ASP A 1122 52.51 -6.18 -10.00
N GLY A 1123 52.42 -6.64 -8.75
CA GLY A 1123 51.24 -6.49 -7.89
C GLY A 1123 51.37 -5.36 -6.87
N CYS A 1124 50.24 -4.75 -6.49
CA CYS A 1124 50.17 -3.75 -5.43
C CYS A 1124 48.81 -3.76 -4.72
N GLY A 1125 48.82 -3.89 -3.39
CA GLY A 1125 47.65 -3.58 -2.56
C GLY A 1125 47.53 -2.08 -2.30
N PHE A 1126 46.30 -1.57 -2.19
CA PHE A 1126 46.03 -0.19 -1.78
C PHE A 1126 45.43 -0.14 -0.38
N TYR A 1127 45.89 0.79 0.44
CA TYR A 1127 45.61 0.84 1.87
C TYR A 1127 44.93 2.17 2.23
N ILE A 1128 43.78 2.07 2.89
CA ILE A 1128 43.04 3.20 3.46
C ILE A 1128 43.56 3.44 4.89
N ASN A 1129 43.71 4.70 5.31
CA ASN A 1129 44.01 5.15 6.68
C ASN A 1129 45.25 4.54 7.37
N GLY A 1130 46.11 3.82 6.64
CA GLY A 1130 47.26 3.10 7.19
C GLY A 1130 46.94 1.71 7.73
N GLU A 1131 45.81 1.12 7.31
CA GLU A 1131 45.37 -0.21 7.72
C GLU A 1131 46.36 -1.34 7.42
N ALA A 1132 46.25 -2.45 8.16
CA ALA A 1132 47.14 -3.59 8.03
C ALA A 1132 46.86 -4.46 6.77
N SER A 1133 45.65 -4.37 6.22
CA SER A 1133 45.20 -5.10 5.03
C SER A 1133 44.82 -4.14 3.91
N PRO A 1134 45.08 -4.46 2.63
CA PRO A 1134 44.67 -3.61 1.52
C PRO A 1134 43.16 -3.72 1.27
N VAL A 1135 42.53 -2.63 0.84
CA VAL A 1135 41.11 -2.61 0.45
C VAL A 1135 40.88 -3.29 -0.91
N ALA A 1136 41.86 -3.18 -1.82
CA ALA A 1136 41.87 -3.82 -3.13
C ALA A 1136 43.32 -4.07 -3.59
N VAL A 1137 43.52 -4.94 -4.58
CA VAL A 1137 44.84 -5.29 -5.11
C VAL A 1137 44.85 -5.19 -6.64
N ALA A 1138 45.70 -4.32 -7.20
CA ALA A 1138 45.93 -4.26 -8.64
C ALA A 1138 47.14 -5.11 -9.07
N THR A 1139 47.08 -5.63 -10.29
CA THR A 1139 48.25 -6.16 -11.02
C THR A 1139 48.44 -5.38 -12.33
N ILE A 1140 49.68 -5.09 -12.72
CA ILE A 1140 49.96 -4.41 -13.98
C ILE A 1140 49.87 -5.39 -15.16
N ALA A 1141 49.11 -5.02 -16.19
CA ALA A 1141 48.94 -5.76 -17.45
C ALA A 1141 49.72 -5.14 -18.62
#